data_AF-A0A928Q9P4-F1
#
_entry.id   AF-A0A928Q9P4-F1
#
_cell.length_a   1.000
_cell.length_b   1.000
_cell.length_c   1.000
_cell.angle_alpha   90.00
_cell.angle_beta   90.00
_cell.angle_gamma   90.00
#
_symmetry.space_group_name_H-M   'P 1'
#
loop_
_entity.id
_entity.type
_entity.pdbx_description
1 polymer ?
#
loop_
_entity_poly.entity_id
_entity_poly.type
_entity_poly.pdbx_seq_one_letter_code
_entity_poly.pdbx_strand_id
1 'polypeptide(L)'
;MVSLLALKCPLSLDFGSVYLYYTTLSNKRGAFQGHTIGHYLSACAQAYRNPALTEEQRAKLDDILDKLLAGMQECQQNSKGRPGYLWAGQVTNANNVEQQFDYVQQGKTNIINEAWVPWYTMHKLVQGLVDVYRLTGKPTAKTIASGLGDWTYNRCSTWDQGTHNTVLSIEYGGMNDCLYQLYEITGKESHAIAAHYFDETYLHEQVLGGGADALNNRHANTTIPKFLGALRRYQVLDGKTIGGEKVDASRYLQYAEAFWDMVITHHTYITGGNSEWEHFGKDDVLDAERTNCNCETCNSYNMLKLSRELYKITGDKKYMDFYEGTYYNSILSSQNPETGMTTYFQPMATGYFKVYSTPYDSFWCCTGSGMESFTKLGDTIYMHSDDALYVNLYQSSEIAWAEKNLTVKQESRIPLSDTAEFTVTGSGSCNMLLRIPQWKAGNMTVTVNGSNYSYQTVDGYAEINGVKGGDTITVKIPMQVTAHTLPDNKAVYGFRYGPLVLSAELGKENMQTGSTGMWVTIPKEQIVGSQNITLAQEGQSVAAFMAEINDHFTREPDSLRFTLKDTNQTLTFTPHYQQYQQRYGIYWKFLSNGTVIDEKPPRAKLTVTDTVQPGYGQYENDEQHNMREFHTTGVTDDSTYRFAQAGGYFSYQMEVDPDAPFSLLTVRFRHADNGKTIRVRVGDTVLYAETLNHNGSAETYDVRIPIPPEVFSRCVHTITANGREVPVLDVTFSANNDKESAKICDFIYMNAVRPYYQFDTDIAYFVDCGDQDVTTLTGSDTLGWFNSVTEQLFAEDEVSGMSWGLIDDPTDKHNGSALSGGIYTANTWPNEAAPGDGANKNVSFRYTKNQYESNIDRHINYGFTLPDGTYTVEMSFRDPWGCSKNPSVYANMGTANETLIAQNCATDGSAITGTVTVTGGYLELNFRSADKAINLNYIIIRFADGMPYTQRGMRGDIDLDGAITPKDTAALLPALMSEQTLTWEQGYAADVHTDFSLDTRDLTLLKRWLLHS
;
A
#
# COMPACT_ATOMS: atom_id res chain seq x y z
N MET A 1 1.37 1.34 -35.33
CA MET A 1 2.35 0.46 -34.66
C MET A 1 1.77 -0.34 -33.49
N VAL A 2 0.63 0.05 -32.89
CA VAL A 2 -0.06 -0.74 -31.83
C VAL A 2 -0.82 -1.96 -32.39
N SER A 3 -1.24 -1.94 -33.65
CA SER A 3 -2.00 -3.03 -34.29
C SER A 3 -1.19 -4.29 -34.66
N LEU A 4 0.13 -4.31 -34.39
CA LEU A 4 1.02 -5.46 -34.69
C LEU A 4 1.62 -6.11 -33.44
N LEU A 5 1.37 -5.58 -32.24
CA LEU A 5 1.92 -6.10 -30.99
C LEU A 5 1.05 -7.21 -30.36
N ALA A 6 -0.25 -7.27 -30.68
CA ALA A 6 -1.17 -8.30 -30.19
C ALA A 6 -1.00 -9.70 -30.84
N LEU A 7 -0.09 -9.85 -31.81
CA LEU A 7 0.07 -11.07 -32.62
C LEU A 7 1.44 -11.74 -32.50
N LYS A 8 2.29 -11.31 -31.55
CA LYS A 8 3.60 -11.93 -31.28
C LYS A 8 3.65 -12.76 -30.00
N CYS A 9 2.53 -13.37 -29.60
CA CYS A 9 2.60 -14.55 -28.76
C CYS A 9 2.84 -15.76 -29.69
N PRO A 10 3.93 -16.53 -29.58
CA PRO A 10 4.09 -17.73 -30.38
C PRO A 10 3.01 -18.73 -29.96
N LEU A 11 1.96 -18.84 -30.78
CA LEU A 11 0.95 -19.91 -30.75
C LEU A 11 1.54 -21.28 -31.19
N SER A 12 2.84 -21.50 -30.96
CA SER A 12 3.47 -22.82 -31.05
C SER A 12 3.29 -23.54 -29.70
N LEU A 13 2.04 -23.80 -29.35
CA LEU A 13 1.71 -24.72 -28.25
C LEU A 13 1.65 -26.12 -28.87
N ASP A 14 2.77 -26.83 -28.79
CA ASP A 14 2.78 -28.27 -29.04
C ASP A 14 2.17 -28.95 -27.80
N PHE A 15 0.87 -29.27 -27.87
CA PHE A 15 0.08 -29.83 -26.75
C PHE A 15 0.40 -31.30 -26.43
N GLY A 16 1.58 -31.79 -26.83
CA GLY A 16 2.11 -33.06 -26.36
C GLY A 16 2.70 -32.88 -24.96
N SER A 17 2.00 -33.32 -23.93
CA SER A 17 2.46 -33.45 -22.52
C SER A 17 2.46 -32.22 -21.60
N VAL A 18 1.37 -31.43 -21.59
CA VAL A 18 1.11 -30.45 -20.53
C VAL A 18 0.53 -31.15 -19.30
N TYR A 19 1.38 -31.55 -18.36
CA TYR A 19 0.96 -31.95 -17.02
C TYR A 19 0.40 -30.71 -16.29
N LEU A 20 -0.84 -30.84 -15.81
CA LEU A 20 -1.63 -29.85 -15.07
C LEU A 20 -1.13 -29.69 -13.61
N TYR A 21 0.17 -29.44 -13.43
CA TYR A 21 0.81 -29.18 -12.13
C TYR A 21 1.92 -28.14 -12.34
N TYR A 22 1.63 -26.86 -12.13
CA TYR A 22 2.60 -25.77 -12.31
C TYR A 22 2.88 -25.02 -10.99
N THR A 23 4.15 -24.71 -10.78
CA THR A 23 4.91 -25.16 -9.60
C THR A 23 5.14 -24.15 -8.47
N THR A 24 4.40 -23.04 -8.39
CA THR A 24 4.56 -22.08 -7.28
C THR A 24 3.35 -22.05 -6.36
N LEU A 25 2.14 -21.94 -6.92
CA LEU A 25 0.88 -21.94 -6.15
C LEU A 25 0.13 -23.28 -6.17
N SER A 26 0.43 -24.18 -7.12
CA SER A 26 -0.34 -25.43 -7.27
C SER A 26 0.25 -26.64 -6.55
N ASN A 27 1.53 -26.61 -6.13
CA ASN A 27 2.23 -27.81 -5.63
C ASN A 27 2.60 -27.77 -4.14
N LYS A 28 2.44 -26.64 -3.46
CA LYS A 28 2.57 -26.56 -2.00
C LYS A 28 1.21 -26.15 -1.45
N ARG A 29 0.63 -27.01 -0.60
CA ARG A 29 -0.70 -26.91 0.05
C ARG A 29 -1.26 -25.47 0.04
N GLY A 30 -2.17 -25.16 -0.89
CA GLY A 30 -2.76 -23.82 -1.00
C GLY A 30 -4.10 -23.84 -1.74
N ALA A 31 -5.13 -23.28 -1.13
CA ALA A 31 -6.54 -23.36 -1.55
C ALA A 31 -6.95 -22.41 -2.71
N PHE A 32 -5.99 -21.87 -3.48
CA PHE A 32 -6.21 -20.96 -4.62
C PHE A 32 -6.35 -21.68 -5.98
N GLN A 33 -6.15 -23.00 -6.02
CA GLN A 33 -6.18 -23.80 -7.25
C GLN A 33 -7.54 -23.72 -7.98
N GLY A 34 -7.51 -23.40 -9.28
CA GLY A 34 -8.70 -23.30 -10.13
C GLY A 34 -9.08 -21.89 -10.57
N HIS A 35 -8.60 -20.85 -9.90
CA HIS A 35 -8.94 -19.47 -10.30
C HIS A 35 -8.45 -19.14 -11.71
N THR A 36 -7.23 -19.55 -12.08
CA THR A 36 -6.62 -19.27 -13.39
C THR A 36 -7.41 -19.92 -14.51
N ILE A 37 -7.94 -21.14 -14.34
CA ILE A 37 -8.69 -21.79 -15.42
C ILE A 37 -9.98 -21.02 -15.75
N GLY A 38 -10.62 -20.42 -14.74
CA GLY A 38 -11.76 -19.52 -14.95
C GLY A 38 -11.39 -18.31 -15.81
N HIS A 39 -10.31 -17.61 -15.46
CA HIS A 39 -9.78 -16.49 -16.27
C HIS A 39 -9.38 -16.92 -17.69
N TYR A 40 -8.76 -18.09 -17.82
CA TYR A 40 -8.33 -18.62 -19.10
C TYR A 40 -9.51 -18.93 -20.02
N LEU A 41 -10.61 -19.49 -19.49
CA LEU A 41 -11.86 -19.67 -20.23
C LEU A 41 -12.39 -18.34 -20.78
N SER A 42 -12.46 -17.30 -19.93
CA SER A 42 -12.87 -15.95 -20.35
C SER A 42 -11.96 -15.39 -21.45
N ALA A 43 -10.64 -15.47 -21.27
CA ALA A 43 -9.66 -14.98 -22.25
C ALA A 43 -9.75 -15.74 -23.59
N CYS A 44 -9.87 -17.07 -23.56
CA CYS A 44 -10.05 -17.88 -24.77
C CYS A 44 -11.36 -17.56 -25.48
N ALA A 45 -12.46 -17.36 -24.74
CA ALA A 45 -13.76 -17.00 -25.31
C ALA A 45 -13.74 -15.59 -25.94
N GLN A 46 -13.08 -14.63 -25.29
CA GLN A 46 -12.87 -13.27 -25.81
C GLN A 46 -12.00 -13.31 -27.08
N ALA A 47 -10.86 -14.01 -27.04
CA ALA A 47 -9.99 -14.19 -28.19
C ALA A 47 -10.72 -14.89 -29.35
N TYR A 48 -11.54 -15.90 -29.07
CA TYR A 48 -12.36 -16.61 -30.07
C TYR A 48 -13.26 -15.67 -30.86
N ARG A 49 -13.65 -14.51 -30.31
CA ARG A 49 -14.47 -13.50 -31.00
C ARG A 49 -13.69 -12.46 -31.77
N ASN A 50 -12.37 -12.45 -31.65
CA ASN A 50 -11.55 -11.49 -32.37
C ASN A 50 -11.66 -11.73 -33.90
N PRO A 51 -12.12 -10.74 -34.68
CA PRO A 51 -12.29 -10.88 -36.13
C PRO A 51 -10.96 -11.02 -36.88
N ALA A 52 -9.83 -10.63 -36.27
CA ALA A 52 -8.51 -10.73 -36.88
C ALA A 52 -7.89 -12.14 -36.84
N LEU A 53 -8.47 -13.08 -36.10
CA LEU A 53 -7.97 -14.46 -36.07
C LEU A 53 -8.28 -15.20 -37.37
N THR A 54 -7.30 -15.96 -37.84
CA THR A 54 -7.50 -16.93 -38.93
C THR A 54 -8.45 -18.05 -38.50
N GLU A 55 -9.06 -18.74 -39.46
CA GLU A 55 -9.91 -19.91 -39.17
C GLU A 55 -9.14 -20.99 -38.37
N GLU A 56 -7.87 -21.23 -38.69
CA GLU A 56 -7.03 -22.18 -37.96
C GLU A 56 -6.81 -21.77 -36.49
N GLN A 57 -6.50 -20.50 -36.23
CA GLN A 57 -6.33 -20.00 -34.86
C GLN A 57 -7.64 -20.09 -34.07
N ARG A 58 -8.76 -19.74 -34.70
CA ARG A 58 -10.08 -19.83 -34.10
C ARG A 58 -10.47 -21.28 -33.80
N ALA A 59 -10.18 -22.21 -34.72
CA ALA A 59 -10.41 -23.64 -34.52
C ALA A 59 -9.56 -24.22 -33.37
N LYS A 60 -8.30 -23.76 -33.21
CA LYS A 60 -7.47 -24.15 -32.06
C LYS A 60 -8.06 -23.68 -30.73
N LEU A 61 -8.54 -22.43 -30.66
CA LEU A 61 -9.23 -21.93 -29.46
C LEU A 61 -10.52 -22.71 -29.18
N ASP A 62 -11.28 -23.04 -30.23
CA ASP A 62 -12.50 -23.83 -30.11
C ASP A 62 -12.22 -25.24 -29.55
N ASP A 63 -11.20 -25.92 -30.06
CA ASP A 63 -10.74 -27.23 -29.59
C ASP A 63 -10.24 -27.19 -28.13
N ILE A 64 -9.50 -26.14 -27.74
CA ILE A 64 -9.10 -25.92 -26.35
C ILE A 64 -10.33 -25.82 -25.45
N LEU A 65 -11.30 -24.97 -25.82
CA LEU A 65 -12.52 -24.78 -25.06
C LEU A 65 -13.31 -26.09 -24.95
N ASP A 66 -13.46 -26.86 -26.03
CA ASP A 66 -14.18 -28.13 -26.00
C ASP A 66 -13.52 -29.16 -25.09
N LYS A 67 -12.19 -29.27 -25.11
CA LYS A 67 -11.44 -30.16 -24.22
C LYS A 67 -11.60 -29.78 -22.75
N LEU A 68 -11.51 -28.48 -22.43
CA LEU A 68 -11.70 -27.98 -21.07
C LEU A 68 -13.12 -28.23 -20.58
N LEU A 69 -14.13 -27.91 -21.40
CA LEU A 69 -15.54 -28.14 -21.06
C LEU A 69 -15.85 -29.63 -20.88
N ALA A 70 -15.29 -30.51 -21.71
CA ALA A 70 -15.46 -31.95 -21.57
C ALA A 70 -14.91 -32.45 -20.23
N GLY A 71 -13.67 -32.07 -19.88
CA GLY A 71 -13.07 -32.43 -18.60
C GLY A 71 -13.83 -31.86 -17.40
N MET A 72 -14.24 -30.59 -17.45
CA MET A 72 -15.04 -29.97 -16.39
C MET A 72 -16.41 -30.64 -16.23
N GLN A 73 -17.06 -31.01 -17.33
CA GLN A 73 -18.33 -31.75 -17.29
C GLN A 73 -18.16 -33.14 -16.66
N GLU A 74 -17.11 -33.87 -17.04
CA GLU A 74 -16.78 -35.17 -16.44
C GLU A 74 -16.54 -35.04 -14.93
N CYS A 75 -15.76 -34.05 -14.49
CA CYS A 75 -15.53 -33.79 -13.07
C CYS A 75 -16.83 -33.46 -12.32
N GLN A 76 -17.68 -32.60 -12.88
CA GLN A 76 -18.94 -32.20 -12.23
C GLN A 76 -19.95 -33.36 -12.14
N GLN A 77 -19.98 -34.26 -13.13
CA GLN A 77 -20.81 -35.46 -13.10
C GLN A 77 -20.35 -36.48 -12.05
N ASN A 78 -19.08 -36.40 -11.63
CA ASN A 78 -18.46 -37.30 -10.65
C ASN A 78 -18.16 -36.61 -9.30
N SER A 79 -19.00 -35.65 -8.90
CA SER A 79 -18.80 -34.77 -7.73
C SER A 79 -18.99 -35.43 -6.35
N LYS A 80 -18.82 -36.75 -6.23
CA LYS A 80 -18.91 -37.53 -4.97
C LYS A 80 -20.18 -37.24 -4.15
N GLY A 81 -21.34 -37.19 -4.82
CA GLY A 81 -22.63 -37.01 -4.16
C GLY A 81 -23.02 -35.56 -3.89
N ARG A 82 -22.33 -34.58 -4.51
CA ARG A 82 -22.67 -33.15 -4.46
C ARG A 82 -23.11 -32.64 -5.83
N PRO A 83 -24.38 -32.85 -6.26
CA PRO A 83 -24.82 -32.48 -7.60
C PRO A 83 -24.48 -31.03 -7.96
N GLY A 84 -23.94 -30.82 -9.16
CA GLY A 84 -23.58 -29.49 -9.67
C GLY A 84 -22.24 -28.93 -9.16
N TYR A 85 -21.66 -29.51 -8.11
CA TYR A 85 -20.38 -29.08 -7.56
C TYR A 85 -19.21 -29.35 -8.53
N LEU A 86 -18.33 -28.36 -8.68
CA LEU A 86 -17.08 -28.47 -9.43
C LEU A 86 -15.99 -27.68 -8.71
N TRP A 87 -14.83 -28.32 -8.54
CA TRP A 87 -13.66 -27.71 -7.91
C TRP A 87 -12.39 -28.28 -8.53
N ALA A 88 -11.43 -27.42 -8.83
CA ALA A 88 -10.17 -27.83 -9.46
C ALA A 88 -9.03 -28.04 -8.45
N GLY A 89 -9.21 -27.60 -7.20
CA GLY A 89 -8.21 -27.77 -6.15
C GLY A 89 -8.18 -29.17 -5.53
N GLN A 90 -7.11 -29.44 -4.79
CA GLN A 90 -6.90 -30.70 -4.10
C GLN A 90 -8.01 -30.95 -3.08
N VAL A 91 -8.67 -32.10 -3.20
CA VAL A 91 -9.60 -32.59 -2.18
C VAL A 91 -8.79 -33.08 -0.98
N THR A 92 -8.75 -32.28 0.09
CA THR A 92 -8.04 -32.60 1.34
C THR A 92 -8.79 -33.61 2.20
N ASN A 93 -10.12 -33.65 2.10
CA ASN A 93 -10.97 -34.62 2.78
C ASN A 93 -11.88 -35.34 1.77
N ALA A 94 -11.57 -36.60 1.47
CA ALA A 94 -12.34 -37.38 0.48
C ALA A 94 -13.81 -37.59 0.86
N ASN A 95 -14.17 -37.48 2.14
CA ASN A 95 -15.54 -37.59 2.65
C ASN A 95 -16.26 -36.23 2.67
N ASN A 96 -15.52 -35.13 2.54
CA ASN A 96 -16.09 -33.79 2.47
C ASN A 96 -15.35 -32.94 1.42
N VAL A 97 -15.81 -33.05 0.18
CA VAL A 97 -15.23 -32.35 -0.96
C VAL A 97 -15.47 -30.84 -0.94
N GLU A 98 -16.30 -30.32 -0.03
CA GLU A 98 -16.66 -28.91 0.12
C GLU A 98 -16.01 -28.26 1.35
N GLN A 99 -15.09 -28.96 2.02
CA GLN A 99 -14.53 -28.57 3.31
C GLN A 99 -13.97 -27.14 3.34
N GLN A 100 -13.37 -26.67 2.24
CA GLN A 100 -12.87 -25.31 2.13
C GLN A 100 -13.97 -24.26 2.26
N PHE A 101 -15.18 -24.53 1.80
CA PHE A 101 -16.31 -23.63 1.99
C PHE A 101 -16.88 -23.74 3.40
N ASP A 102 -16.75 -24.90 4.06
CA ASP A 102 -17.14 -25.06 5.48
C ASP A 102 -16.21 -24.26 6.39
N TYR A 103 -14.92 -24.20 6.07
CA TYR A 103 -13.95 -23.37 6.77
C TYR A 103 -14.29 -21.88 6.67
N VAL A 104 -14.61 -21.37 5.48
CA VAL A 104 -15.08 -19.98 5.33
C VAL A 104 -16.29 -19.70 6.21
N GLN A 105 -17.28 -20.60 6.23
CA GLN A 105 -18.47 -20.45 7.09
C GLN A 105 -18.16 -20.50 8.60
N GLN A 106 -17.01 -21.05 8.98
CA GLN A 106 -16.51 -21.09 10.36
C GLN A 106 -15.56 -19.93 10.68
N GLY A 107 -15.31 -19.01 9.74
CA GLY A 107 -14.33 -17.93 9.90
C GLY A 107 -12.87 -18.39 9.85
N LYS A 108 -12.62 -19.59 9.30
CA LYS A 108 -11.31 -20.22 9.21
C LYS A 108 -10.62 -19.88 7.90
N THR A 109 -9.57 -19.07 7.99
CA THR A 109 -8.90 -18.42 6.84
C THR A 109 -7.40 -18.68 6.77
N ASN A 110 -6.87 -19.61 7.57
CA ASN A 110 -5.47 -19.99 7.42
C ASN A 110 -5.23 -20.59 6.02
N ILE A 111 -4.42 -19.91 5.21
CA ILE A 111 -4.24 -20.23 3.79
C ILE A 111 -3.54 -21.57 3.53
N ILE A 112 -2.81 -22.11 4.52
CA ILE A 112 -2.03 -23.36 4.38
C ILE A 112 -2.89 -24.59 4.65
N ASN A 113 -3.68 -24.57 5.73
CA ASN A 113 -4.40 -25.74 6.22
C ASN A 113 -5.93 -25.58 6.28
N GLU A 114 -6.46 -24.38 6.07
CA GLU A 114 -7.89 -24.08 6.06
C GLU A 114 -8.37 -23.64 4.67
N ALA A 115 -8.83 -22.39 4.51
CA ALA A 115 -9.39 -21.87 3.26
C ALA A 115 -8.69 -20.59 2.82
N TRP A 116 -8.42 -20.53 1.51
CA TRP A 116 -7.89 -19.35 0.84
C TRP A 116 -8.88 -18.94 -0.26
N VAL A 117 -9.75 -17.99 0.07
CA VAL A 117 -10.72 -17.31 -0.81
C VAL A 117 -11.46 -18.23 -1.81
N PRO A 118 -12.08 -19.35 -1.38
CA PRO A 118 -12.67 -20.32 -2.30
C PRO A 118 -13.87 -19.77 -3.09
N TRP A 119 -14.57 -18.76 -2.55
CA TRP A 119 -15.63 -18.06 -3.28
C TRP A 119 -15.08 -17.20 -4.42
N TYR A 120 -13.91 -16.58 -4.27
CA TYR A 120 -13.23 -15.92 -5.39
C TYR A 120 -12.93 -16.88 -6.53
N THR A 121 -12.42 -18.08 -6.21
CA THR A 121 -12.14 -19.13 -7.21
C THR A 121 -13.44 -19.60 -7.88
N MET A 122 -14.49 -19.82 -7.10
CA MET A 122 -15.81 -20.18 -7.63
C MET A 122 -16.34 -19.11 -8.59
N HIS A 123 -16.17 -17.83 -8.25
CA HIS A 123 -16.54 -16.72 -9.12
C HIS A 123 -15.83 -16.82 -10.48
N LYS A 124 -14.51 -17.08 -10.52
CA LYS A 124 -13.79 -17.19 -11.80
C LYS A 124 -14.28 -18.37 -12.64
N LEU A 125 -14.57 -19.51 -12.02
CA LEU A 125 -15.12 -20.67 -12.73
C LEU A 125 -16.48 -20.36 -13.34
N VAL A 126 -17.39 -19.78 -12.56
CA VAL A 126 -18.74 -19.41 -13.05
C VAL A 126 -18.65 -18.36 -14.16
N GLN A 127 -17.88 -17.29 -13.96
CA GLN A 127 -17.74 -16.22 -14.96
C GLN A 127 -17.11 -16.75 -16.26
N GLY A 128 -16.05 -17.56 -16.17
CA GLY A 128 -15.41 -18.16 -17.34
C GLY A 128 -16.37 -19.00 -18.18
N LEU A 129 -17.21 -19.82 -17.54
CA LEU A 129 -18.23 -20.62 -18.24
C LEU A 129 -19.36 -19.77 -18.82
N VAL A 130 -19.78 -18.71 -18.11
CA VAL A 130 -20.76 -17.74 -18.61
C VAL A 130 -20.23 -17.03 -19.84
N ASP A 131 -18.97 -16.58 -19.83
CA ASP A 131 -18.31 -15.91 -20.95
C ASP A 131 -18.18 -16.85 -22.15
N VAL A 132 -17.75 -18.10 -21.94
CA VAL A 132 -17.71 -19.10 -23.00
C VAL A 132 -19.09 -19.28 -23.63
N TYR A 133 -20.15 -19.43 -22.85
CA TYR A 133 -21.49 -19.54 -23.43
C TYR A 133 -21.91 -18.28 -24.20
N ARG A 134 -21.75 -17.09 -23.62
CA ARG A 134 -22.18 -15.83 -24.25
C ARG A 134 -21.44 -15.56 -25.57
N LEU A 135 -20.16 -15.89 -25.62
CA LEU A 135 -19.31 -15.57 -26.77
C LEU A 135 -19.29 -16.68 -27.82
N THR A 136 -19.39 -17.96 -27.43
CA THR A 136 -19.28 -19.09 -28.36
C THR A 136 -20.59 -19.83 -28.61
N GLY A 137 -21.61 -19.63 -27.77
CA GLY A 137 -22.88 -20.35 -27.84
C GLY A 137 -22.84 -21.80 -27.34
N LYS A 138 -21.70 -22.27 -26.81
CA LYS A 138 -21.52 -23.68 -26.40
C LYS A 138 -22.44 -24.06 -25.23
N PRO A 139 -23.46 -24.93 -25.43
CA PRO A 139 -24.47 -25.25 -24.41
C PRO A 139 -23.89 -26.04 -23.22
N THR A 140 -22.80 -26.77 -23.43
CA THR A 140 -22.06 -27.48 -22.36
C THR A 140 -21.59 -26.51 -21.28
N ALA A 141 -21.07 -25.34 -21.67
CA ALA A 141 -20.61 -24.32 -20.72
C ALA A 141 -21.77 -23.80 -19.85
N LYS A 142 -22.90 -23.46 -20.45
CA LYS A 142 -24.13 -23.07 -19.73
C LYS A 142 -24.63 -24.16 -18.79
N THR A 143 -24.55 -25.42 -19.21
CA THR A 143 -24.99 -26.56 -18.39
C THR A 143 -24.13 -26.69 -17.13
N ILE A 144 -22.80 -26.63 -17.28
CA ILE A 144 -21.87 -26.70 -16.15
C ILE A 144 -22.08 -25.50 -15.22
N ALA A 145 -22.16 -24.29 -15.78
CA ALA A 145 -22.38 -23.06 -15.01
C ALA A 145 -23.71 -23.10 -14.24
N SER A 146 -24.78 -23.59 -14.86
CA SER A 146 -26.07 -23.75 -14.18
C SER A 146 -25.98 -24.75 -13.03
N GLY A 147 -25.22 -25.84 -13.18
CA GLY A 147 -25.01 -26.80 -12.09
C GLY A 147 -24.29 -26.17 -10.90
N LEU A 148 -23.27 -25.35 -11.17
CA LEU A 148 -22.59 -24.56 -10.14
C LEU A 148 -23.53 -23.56 -9.46
N GLY A 149 -24.36 -22.85 -10.23
CA GLY A 149 -25.37 -21.94 -9.69
C GLY A 149 -26.40 -22.63 -8.79
N ASP A 150 -26.91 -23.79 -9.20
CA ASP A 150 -27.81 -24.60 -8.38
C ASP A 150 -27.13 -25.08 -7.09
N TRP A 151 -25.86 -25.51 -7.18
CA TRP A 151 -25.05 -25.88 -6.02
C TRP A 151 -24.85 -24.70 -5.05
N THR A 152 -24.48 -23.53 -5.58
CA THR A 152 -24.29 -22.32 -4.77
C THR A 152 -25.58 -21.93 -4.05
N TYR A 153 -26.72 -21.93 -4.76
CA TYR A 153 -28.03 -21.66 -4.16
C TYR A 153 -28.35 -22.60 -2.99
N ASN A 154 -28.18 -23.92 -3.19
CA ASN A 154 -28.47 -24.91 -2.16
C ASN A 154 -27.60 -24.74 -0.91
N ARG A 155 -26.39 -24.20 -1.07
CA ARG A 155 -25.49 -23.91 0.03
C ARG A 155 -25.87 -22.61 0.74
N CYS A 156 -25.93 -21.49 0.02
CA CYS A 156 -26.13 -20.17 0.62
C CYS A 156 -27.53 -20.00 1.23
N SER A 157 -28.54 -20.69 0.70
CA SER A 157 -29.89 -20.70 1.27
C SER A 157 -29.99 -21.29 2.69
N THR A 158 -28.92 -21.93 3.19
CA THR A 158 -28.86 -22.48 4.55
C THR A 158 -28.16 -21.57 5.55
N TRP A 159 -27.59 -20.45 5.11
CA TRP A 159 -26.87 -19.54 5.99
C TRP A 159 -27.83 -18.79 6.91
N ASP A 160 -27.47 -18.76 8.20
CA ASP A 160 -28.03 -17.77 9.12
C ASP A 160 -27.29 -16.43 8.98
N GLN A 161 -27.76 -15.40 9.68
CA GLN A 161 -27.17 -14.07 9.59
C GLN A 161 -25.70 -14.04 10.04
N GLY A 162 -25.33 -14.85 11.03
CA GLY A 162 -23.94 -14.93 11.52
C GLY A 162 -23.02 -15.48 10.45
N THR A 163 -23.38 -16.64 9.88
CA THR A 163 -22.65 -17.29 8.79
C THR A 163 -22.58 -16.38 7.56
N HIS A 164 -23.68 -15.71 7.21
CA HIS A 164 -23.71 -14.77 6.10
C HIS A 164 -22.69 -13.64 6.28
N ASN A 165 -22.67 -13.00 7.45
CA ASN A 165 -21.72 -11.94 7.74
C ASN A 165 -20.26 -12.44 7.67
N THR A 166 -19.98 -13.61 8.25
CA THR A 166 -18.65 -14.24 8.19
C THR A 166 -18.21 -14.58 6.76
N VAL A 167 -19.12 -15.04 5.90
CA VAL A 167 -18.78 -15.34 4.50
C VAL A 167 -18.47 -14.06 3.73
N LEU A 168 -19.22 -12.98 3.94
CA LEU A 168 -19.02 -11.72 3.21
C LEU A 168 -17.83 -10.89 3.69
N SER A 169 -17.33 -11.15 4.91
CA SER A 169 -16.11 -10.53 5.38
C SER A 169 -14.84 -11.15 4.77
N ILE A 170 -14.94 -12.34 4.20
CA ILE A 170 -13.86 -13.04 3.48
C ILE A 170 -14.05 -12.81 1.97
N GLU A 171 -12.95 -12.65 1.22
CA GLU A 171 -13.05 -12.37 -0.22
C GLU A 171 -13.86 -13.44 -0.98
N TYR A 172 -14.91 -12.97 -1.66
CA TYR A 172 -15.74 -13.74 -2.58
C TYR A 172 -15.63 -13.26 -4.04
N GLY A 173 -14.74 -12.31 -4.33
CA GLY A 173 -14.69 -11.64 -5.63
C GLY A 173 -16.06 -11.07 -6.02
N GLY A 174 -16.46 -11.21 -7.28
CA GLY A 174 -17.77 -10.83 -7.80
C GLY A 174 -18.73 -12.01 -7.92
N MET A 175 -18.92 -12.80 -6.86
CA MET A 175 -19.92 -13.88 -6.86
C MET A 175 -21.33 -13.35 -7.15
N ASN A 176 -21.69 -12.18 -6.62
CA ASN A 176 -22.93 -11.50 -6.97
C ASN A 176 -22.97 -11.15 -8.48
N ASP A 177 -21.93 -10.50 -9.03
CA ASP A 177 -21.84 -10.16 -10.46
C ASP A 177 -22.04 -11.40 -11.37
N CYS A 178 -21.26 -12.46 -11.16
CA CYS A 178 -21.30 -13.62 -12.06
C CYS A 178 -22.61 -14.43 -11.93
N LEU A 179 -23.23 -14.48 -10.73
CA LEU A 179 -24.49 -15.19 -10.53
C LEU A 179 -25.70 -14.42 -11.13
N TYR A 180 -25.71 -13.09 -11.09
CA TYR A 180 -26.71 -12.32 -11.83
C TYR A 180 -26.56 -12.52 -13.34
N GLN A 181 -25.33 -12.52 -13.86
CA GLN A 181 -25.08 -12.82 -15.27
C GLN A 181 -25.49 -14.27 -15.64
N LEU A 182 -25.29 -15.23 -14.73
CA LEU A 182 -25.75 -16.60 -14.88
C LEU A 182 -27.28 -16.67 -14.93
N TYR A 183 -27.99 -15.91 -14.09
CA TYR A 183 -29.43 -15.79 -14.15
C TYR A 183 -29.91 -15.31 -15.52
N GLU A 184 -29.28 -14.28 -16.12
CA GLU A 184 -29.67 -13.81 -17.46
C GLU A 184 -29.64 -14.90 -18.52
N ILE A 185 -28.65 -15.80 -18.47
CA ILE A 185 -28.53 -16.87 -19.48
C ILE A 185 -29.37 -18.09 -19.15
N THR A 186 -29.74 -18.32 -17.88
CA THR A 186 -30.45 -19.54 -17.44
C THR A 186 -31.95 -19.33 -17.18
N GLY A 187 -32.35 -18.13 -16.77
CA GLY A 187 -33.71 -17.79 -16.32
C GLY A 187 -34.12 -18.43 -14.99
N LYS A 188 -33.22 -19.10 -14.26
CA LYS A 188 -33.55 -19.76 -12.99
C LYS A 188 -33.50 -18.78 -11.83
N GLU A 189 -34.64 -18.53 -11.18
CA GLU A 189 -34.71 -17.60 -10.03
C GLU A 189 -33.75 -18.00 -8.89
N SER A 190 -33.48 -19.29 -8.70
CA SER A 190 -32.48 -19.78 -7.72
C SER A 190 -31.11 -19.13 -7.90
N HIS A 191 -30.68 -18.84 -9.14
CA HIS A 191 -29.39 -18.19 -9.39
C HIS A 191 -29.40 -16.70 -8.99
N ALA A 192 -30.51 -16.00 -9.24
CA ALA A 192 -30.66 -14.61 -8.79
C ALA A 192 -30.74 -14.54 -7.25
N ILE A 193 -31.44 -15.48 -6.62
CA ILE A 193 -31.51 -15.58 -5.16
C ILE A 193 -30.13 -15.90 -4.57
N ALA A 194 -29.38 -16.80 -5.19
CA ALA A 194 -27.99 -17.06 -4.78
C ALA A 194 -27.12 -15.80 -4.85
N ALA A 195 -27.28 -14.99 -5.90
CA ALA A 195 -26.56 -13.72 -6.02
C ALA A 195 -26.90 -12.73 -4.89
N HIS A 196 -28.16 -12.69 -4.44
CA HIS A 196 -28.57 -11.82 -3.31
C HIS A 196 -27.82 -12.14 -2.01
N TYR A 197 -27.45 -13.40 -1.76
CA TYR A 197 -26.65 -13.79 -0.58
C TYR A 197 -25.20 -13.29 -0.63
N PHE A 198 -24.75 -12.72 -1.75
CA PHE A 198 -23.43 -12.12 -1.90
C PHE A 198 -23.49 -10.58 -2.01
N ASP A 199 -24.65 -9.96 -1.78
CA ASP A 199 -24.75 -8.51 -1.73
C ASP A 199 -24.47 -7.99 -0.31
N GLU A 200 -23.35 -7.30 -0.17
CA GLU A 200 -22.90 -6.74 1.11
C GLU A 200 -23.50 -5.35 1.36
N THR A 201 -24.81 -5.32 1.60
CA THR A 201 -25.58 -4.07 1.72
C THR A 201 -25.05 -3.10 2.78
N TYR A 202 -24.43 -3.59 3.86
CA TYR A 202 -23.82 -2.74 4.88
C TYR A 202 -22.69 -1.87 4.29
N LEU A 203 -21.75 -2.49 3.58
CA LEU A 203 -20.66 -1.78 2.91
C LEU A 203 -21.19 -0.82 1.83
N HIS A 204 -22.19 -1.25 1.07
CA HIS A 204 -22.81 -0.42 0.05
C HIS A 204 -23.44 0.86 0.64
N GLU A 205 -24.17 0.74 1.75
CA GLU A 205 -24.78 1.88 2.45
C GLU A 205 -23.72 2.78 3.10
N GLN A 206 -22.64 2.20 3.64
CA GLN A 206 -21.52 2.97 4.18
C GLN A 206 -20.88 3.86 3.12
N VAL A 207 -20.60 3.31 1.93
CA VAL A 207 -20.00 4.07 0.81
C VAL A 207 -20.96 5.13 0.28
N LEU A 208 -22.25 4.81 0.12
CA LEU A 208 -23.25 5.80 -0.29
C LEU A 208 -23.42 6.93 0.73
N GLY A 209 -23.22 6.64 2.02
CA GLY A 209 -23.25 7.63 3.09
C GLY A 209 -22.10 8.65 3.03
N GLY A 210 -21.03 8.38 2.28
CA GLY A 210 -19.92 9.33 2.06
C GLY A 210 -19.09 9.66 3.30
N GLY A 211 -18.95 8.72 4.23
CA GLY A 211 -18.09 8.90 5.41
C GLY A 211 -16.60 8.98 5.02
N ALA A 212 -15.84 9.81 5.73
CA ALA A 212 -14.39 9.88 5.58
C ALA A 212 -13.75 8.51 5.85
N ASP A 213 -12.72 8.17 5.07
CA ASP A 213 -11.95 6.93 5.19
C ASP A 213 -12.80 5.65 5.07
N ALA A 214 -13.94 5.71 4.38
CA ALA A 214 -14.87 4.56 4.27
C ALA A 214 -14.24 3.31 3.62
N LEU A 215 -13.16 3.50 2.84
CA LEU A 215 -12.41 2.43 2.19
C LEU A 215 -11.06 2.14 2.84
N ASN A 216 -10.59 2.97 3.79
CA ASN A 216 -9.27 2.85 4.38
C ASN A 216 -9.03 1.43 4.96
N ASN A 217 -7.85 0.88 4.72
CA ASN A 217 -7.42 -0.48 5.06
C ASN A 217 -8.26 -1.61 4.44
N ARG A 218 -9.17 -1.34 3.51
CA ARG A 218 -9.88 -2.40 2.77
C ARG A 218 -9.04 -2.85 1.58
N HIS A 219 -8.95 -4.17 1.37
CA HIS A 219 -8.34 -4.72 0.16
C HIS A 219 -9.13 -4.26 -1.07
N ALA A 220 -8.44 -3.54 -1.96
CA ALA A 220 -9.05 -2.86 -3.09
C ALA A 220 -9.68 -3.82 -4.10
N ASN A 221 -8.91 -4.83 -4.56
CA ASN A 221 -9.41 -5.81 -5.52
C ASN A 221 -10.51 -6.73 -4.95
N THR A 222 -10.56 -6.94 -3.63
CA THR A 222 -11.70 -7.61 -2.98
C THR A 222 -12.95 -6.74 -3.04
N THR A 223 -12.79 -5.42 -2.90
CA THR A 223 -13.90 -4.47 -2.74
C THR A 223 -14.55 -4.09 -4.07
N ILE A 224 -13.76 -3.79 -5.11
CA ILE A 224 -14.28 -3.30 -6.41
C ILE A 224 -15.30 -4.28 -7.05
N PRO A 225 -15.08 -5.61 -7.06
CA PRO A 225 -16.04 -6.57 -7.62
C PRO A 225 -17.40 -6.61 -6.89
N LYS A 226 -17.45 -6.25 -5.60
CA LYS A 226 -18.70 -6.20 -4.82
C LYS A 226 -19.66 -5.16 -5.42
N PHE A 227 -19.12 -4.00 -5.79
CA PHE A 227 -19.85 -2.91 -6.45
C PHE A 227 -20.11 -3.17 -7.94
N LEU A 228 -19.26 -3.93 -8.64
CA LEU A 228 -19.61 -4.46 -9.96
C LEU A 228 -20.86 -5.34 -9.88
N GLY A 229 -20.97 -6.19 -8.86
CA GLY A 229 -22.15 -7.00 -8.63
C GLY A 229 -23.39 -6.19 -8.24
N ALA A 230 -23.21 -5.10 -7.48
CA ALA A 230 -24.29 -4.14 -7.23
C ALA A 230 -24.82 -3.54 -8.54
N LEU A 231 -23.93 -3.04 -9.40
CA LEU A 231 -24.32 -2.53 -10.71
C LEU A 231 -25.01 -3.60 -11.57
N ARG A 232 -24.50 -4.83 -11.55
CA ARG A 232 -25.08 -5.96 -12.27
C ARG A 232 -26.48 -6.28 -11.77
N ARG A 233 -26.75 -6.22 -10.46
CA ARG A 233 -28.10 -6.39 -9.91
C ARG A 233 -29.08 -5.41 -10.53
N TYR A 234 -28.70 -4.13 -10.60
CA TYR A 234 -29.52 -3.10 -11.26
C TYR A 234 -29.79 -3.45 -12.71
N GLN A 235 -28.73 -3.72 -13.50
CA GLN A 235 -28.86 -4.06 -14.92
C GLN A 235 -29.77 -5.28 -15.18
N VAL A 236 -29.71 -6.26 -14.30
CA VAL A 236 -30.33 -7.57 -14.52
C VAL A 236 -31.72 -7.67 -13.91
N LEU A 237 -31.98 -7.07 -12.76
CA LEU A 237 -33.18 -7.32 -11.96
C LEU A 237 -34.10 -6.12 -11.80
N ASP A 238 -33.67 -4.88 -12.07
CA ASP A 238 -34.53 -3.72 -11.84
C ASP A 238 -35.86 -3.84 -12.60
N GLY A 239 -36.97 -3.68 -11.88
CA GLY A 239 -38.32 -3.83 -12.39
C GLY A 239 -38.80 -5.26 -12.66
N LYS A 240 -37.96 -6.30 -12.48
CA LYS A 240 -38.35 -7.72 -12.64
C LYS A 240 -38.96 -8.29 -11.36
N THR A 241 -39.65 -9.42 -11.49
CA THR A 241 -40.17 -10.19 -10.35
C THR A 241 -39.26 -11.40 -10.10
N ILE A 242 -38.75 -11.52 -8.87
CA ILE A 242 -37.94 -12.65 -8.40
C ILE A 242 -38.53 -13.15 -7.09
N GLY A 243 -38.78 -14.45 -6.94
CA GLY A 243 -39.37 -15.00 -5.72
C GLY A 243 -40.77 -14.47 -5.41
N GLY A 244 -41.49 -13.97 -6.42
CA GLY A 244 -42.81 -13.33 -6.27
C GLY A 244 -42.78 -11.85 -5.90
N GLU A 245 -41.61 -11.24 -5.71
CA GLU A 245 -41.46 -9.83 -5.36
C GLU A 245 -40.90 -9.01 -6.51
N LYS A 246 -41.45 -7.81 -6.72
CA LYS A 246 -40.89 -6.86 -7.70
C LYS A 246 -39.63 -6.22 -7.12
N VAL A 247 -38.51 -6.38 -7.82
CA VAL A 247 -37.22 -5.81 -7.43
C VAL A 247 -37.15 -4.34 -7.85
N ASP A 248 -36.87 -3.46 -6.90
CA ASP A 248 -36.36 -2.10 -7.13
C ASP A 248 -34.86 -2.12 -6.81
N ALA A 249 -34.05 -2.01 -7.84
CA ALA A 249 -32.59 -2.02 -7.73
C ALA A 249 -31.98 -0.64 -8.03
N SER A 250 -32.79 0.42 -8.08
CA SER A 250 -32.32 1.80 -8.32
C SER A 250 -31.22 2.22 -7.35
N ARG A 251 -31.34 1.83 -6.08
CA ARG A 251 -30.33 2.11 -5.04
C ARG A 251 -28.98 1.40 -5.30
N TYR A 252 -29.00 0.26 -6.00
CA TYR A 252 -27.78 -0.46 -6.36
C TYR A 252 -26.97 0.24 -7.45
N LEU A 253 -27.62 0.99 -8.35
CA LEU A 253 -26.93 1.90 -9.26
C LEU A 253 -26.22 3.02 -8.46
N GLN A 254 -26.91 3.63 -7.51
CA GLN A 254 -26.35 4.69 -6.66
C GLN A 254 -25.13 4.21 -5.87
N TYR A 255 -25.14 2.97 -5.36
CA TYR A 255 -23.98 2.37 -4.70
C TYR A 255 -22.76 2.32 -5.62
N ALA A 256 -22.95 1.87 -6.86
CA ALA A 256 -21.88 1.76 -7.84
C ALA A 256 -21.35 3.13 -8.28
N GLU A 257 -22.23 4.12 -8.46
CA GLU A 257 -21.84 5.51 -8.78
C GLU A 257 -21.03 6.15 -7.65
N ALA A 258 -21.54 6.04 -6.40
CA ALA A 258 -20.87 6.60 -5.22
C ALA A 258 -19.49 5.95 -4.97
N PHE A 259 -19.40 4.63 -5.11
CA PHE A 259 -18.12 3.93 -5.00
C PHE A 259 -17.13 4.38 -6.05
N TRP A 260 -17.56 4.49 -7.31
CA TRP A 260 -16.68 4.96 -8.38
C TRP A 260 -16.18 6.38 -8.10
N ASP A 261 -17.08 7.31 -7.74
CA ASP A 261 -16.70 8.70 -7.46
C ASP A 261 -15.73 8.78 -6.27
N MET A 262 -15.95 8.00 -5.20
CA MET A 262 -15.07 7.93 -4.03
C MET A 262 -13.65 7.44 -4.40
N VAL A 263 -13.53 6.32 -5.12
CA VAL A 263 -12.23 5.76 -5.52
C VAL A 263 -11.44 6.72 -6.42
N ILE A 264 -12.11 7.32 -7.41
CA ILE A 264 -11.45 8.22 -8.35
C ILE A 264 -11.02 9.54 -7.70
N THR A 265 -11.81 10.03 -6.74
CA THR A 265 -11.53 11.32 -6.08
C THR A 265 -10.40 11.20 -5.06
N HIS A 266 -10.41 10.15 -4.24
CA HIS A 266 -9.56 10.10 -3.04
C HIS A 266 -8.39 9.12 -3.12
N HIS A 267 -8.46 8.08 -3.96
CA HIS A 267 -7.52 6.96 -3.91
C HIS A 267 -6.81 6.64 -5.23
N THR A 268 -6.93 7.49 -6.25
CA THR A 268 -6.45 7.18 -7.61
C THR A 268 -5.28 8.05 -8.04
N TYR A 269 -4.17 7.42 -8.44
CA TYR A 269 -3.01 8.09 -9.03
C TYR A 269 -3.28 8.53 -10.48
N ILE A 270 -2.44 9.42 -11.04
CA ILE A 270 -2.58 9.90 -12.42
C ILE A 270 -2.48 8.79 -13.49
N THR A 271 -2.04 7.58 -13.15
CA THR A 271 -2.10 6.42 -14.06
C THR A 271 -3.51 5.84 -14.18
N GLY A 272 -4.40 6.15 -13.23
CA GLY A 272 -5.70 5.51 -13.08
C GLY A 272 -5.69 4.29 -12.15
N GLY A 273 -4.49 3.89 -11.67
CA GLY A 273 -4.32 2.88 -10.65
C GLY A 273 -4.55 3.42 -9.24
N ASN A 274 -4.83 2.51 -8.30
CA ASN A 274 -5.07 2.79 -6.89
C ASN A 274 -4.47 1.68 -6.03
N SER A 275 -4.52 1.88 -4.72
CA SER A 275 -4.01 1.01 -3.67
C SER A 275 -2.48 1.02 -3.50
N GLU A 276 -2.09 0.70 -2.28
CA GLU A 276 -0.74 0.46 -1.81
C GLU A 276 -0.80 -0.86 -1.02
N TRP A 277 0.14 -1.79 -1.27
CA TRP A 277 0.07 -3.15 -0.70
C TRP A 277 -1.31 -3.83 -0.88
N GLU A 278 -1.98 -3.63 -2.02
CA GLU A 278 -3.32 -4.16 -2.36
C GLU A 278 -4.50 -3.52 -1.60
N HIS A 279 -4.25 -2.56 -0.71
CA HIS A 279 -5.25 -1.93 0.15
C HIS A 279 -5.44 -0.45 -0.20
N PHE A 280 -6.67 0.04 -0.03
CA PHE A 280 -6.90 1.48 -0.03
C PHE A 280 -6.29 2.09 1.25
N GLY A 281 -5.52 3.16 1.11
CA GLY A 281 -5.09 3.99 2.22
C GLY A 281 -6.16 4.98 2.67
N LYS A 282 -5.76 5.93 3.51
CA LYS A 282 -6.62 7.04 3.92
C LYS A 282 -7.03 7.90 2.74
N ASP A 283 -8.16 8.59 2.87
CA ASP A 283 -8.62 9.54 1.86
C ASP A 283 -7.54 10.60 1.62
N ASP A 284 -7.28 10.91 0.35
CA ASP A 284 -6.39 12.01 -0.05
C ASP A 284 -4.91 11.84 0.36
N VAL A 285 -4.48 10.64 0.79
CA VAL A 285 -3.08 10.30 1.08
C VAL A 285 -2.54 9.44 -0.06
N LEU A 286 -1.69 10.02 -0.92
CA LEU A 286 -1.13 9.34 -2.09
C LEU A 286 0.38 9.50 -2.22
N ASP A 287 0.94 10.66 -1.87
CA ASP A 287 2.38 10.91 -1.89
C ASP A 287 3.10 10.15 -0.78
N ALA A 288 2.55 10.18 0.44
CA ALA A 288 3.12 9.48 1.59
C ALA A 288 3.11 7.94 1.42
N GLU A 289 2.23 7.43 0.56
CA GLU A 289 2.05 5.99 0.28
C GLU A 289 2.67 5.57 -1.07
N ARG A 290 3.61 6.33 -1.63
CA ARG A 290 4.33 5.89 -2.85
C ARG A 290 5.41 4.87 -2.49
N THR A 291 5.23 3.63 -2.94
CA THR A 291 6.13 2.48 -2.71
C THR A 291 6.39 1.70 -4.02
N ASN A 292 7.02 0.53 -3.89
CA ASN A 292 7.17 -0.47 -4.96
C ASN A 292 5.95 -1.39 -5.12
N CYS A 293 4.95 -1.29 -4.24
CA CYS A 293 3.77 -2.16 -4.19
C CYS A 293 2.46 -1.38 -4.44
N ASN A 294 2.52 -0.29 -5.20
CA ASN A 294 1.32 0.46 -5.60
C ASN A 294 0.62 -0.15 -6.82
N CYS A 295 -0.64 0.25 -7.02
CA CYS A 295 -1.35 0.08 -8.28
C CYS A 295 -1.42 -1.37 -8.74
N GLU A 296 -2.07 -2.24 -7.96
CA GLU A 296 -2.36 -3.61 -8.40
C GLU A 296 -3.14 -3.58 -9.73
N THR A 297 -2.70 -4.38 -10.70
CA THR A 297 -3.26 -4.37 -12.05
C THR A 297 -4.74 -4.83 -12.07
N CYS A 298 -5.15 -5.75 -11.19
CA CYS A 298 -6.55 -6.18 -11.09
C CYS A 298 -7.50 -5.04 -10.73
N ASN A 299 -7.07 -4.09 -9.90
CA ASN A 299 -7.88 -2.94 -9.50
C ASN A 299 -8.25 -2.11 -10.73
N SER A 300 -7.25 -1.81 -11.57
CA SER A 300 -7.43 -1.08 -12.82
C SER A 300 -8.36 -1.84 -13.77
N TYR A 301 -8.19 -3.16 -13.91
CA TYR A 301 -9.05 -4.00 -14.74
C TYR A 301 -10.52 -3.93 -14.29
N ASN A 302 -10.78 -4.05 -12.98
CA ASN A 302 -12.13 -4.03 -12.44
C ASN A 302 -12.75 -2.62 -12.46
N MET A 303 -11.96 -1.57 -12.22
CA MET A 303 -12.42 -0.18 -12.38
C MET A 303 -12.77 0.15 -13.83
N LEU A 304 -12.03 -0.37 -14.82
CA LEU A 304 -12.39 -0.22 -16.23
C LEU A 304 -13.71 -0.94 -16.56
N LYS A 305 -13.91 -2.16 -16.05
CA LYS A 305 -15.21 -2.85 -16.19
C LYS A 305 -16.35 -2.00 -15.61
N LEU A 306 -16.18 -1.48 -14.40
CA LEU A 306 -17.19 -0.68 -13.72
C LEU A 306 -17.51 0.59 -14.50
N SER A 307 -16.48 1.32 -14.94
CA SER A 307 -16.61 2.55 -15.74
C SER A 307 -17.36 2.30 -17.04
N ARG A 308 -17.02 1.21 -17.75
CA ARG A 308 -17.68 0.84 -19.01
C ARG A 308 -19.16 0.56 -18.82
N GLU A 309 -19.53 -0.17 -17.78
CA GLU A 309 -20.92 -0.52 -17.51
C GLU A 309 -21.73 0.68 -16.99
N LEU A 310 -21.14 1.54 -16.16
CA LEU A 310 -21.75 2.81 -15.75
C LEU A 310 -21.99 3.75 -16.94
N TYR A 311 -21.03 3.85 -17.87
CA TYR A 311 -21.21 4.64 -19.09
C TYR A 311 -22.38 4.15 -19.95
N LYS A 312 -22.55 2.83 -20.11
CA LYS A 312 -23.68 2.26 -20.87
C LYS A 312 -25.05 2.62 -20.29
N ILE A 313 -25.12 2.88 -18.99
CA ILE A 313 -26.36 3.21 -18.28
C ILE A 313 -26.59 4.72 -18.27
N THR A 314 -25.56 5.50 -17.95
CA THR A 314 -25.67 6.93 -17.63
C THR A 314 -25.39 7.82 -18.83
N GLY A 315 -24.59 7.36 -19.80
CA GLY A 315 -24.05 8.18 -20.88
C GLY A 315 -23.01 9.22 -20.44
N ASP A 316 -22.62 9.26 -19.16
CA ASP A 316 -21.71 10.28 -18.66
C ASP A 316 -20.27 10.01 -19.15
N LYS A 317 -19.74 10.93 -19.95
CA LYS A 317 -18.41 10.80 -20.54
C LYS A 317 -17.28 10.69 -19.50
N LYS A 318 -17.48 11.10 -18.23
CA LYS A 318 -16.44 11.02 -17.20
C LYS A 318 -15.87 9.60 -17.07
N TYR A 319 -16.74 8.61 -17.24
CA TYR A 319 -16.35 7.20 -17.23
C TYR A 319 -15.43 6.84 -18.40
N MET A 320 -15.65 7.40 -19.59
CA MET A 320 -14.80 7.18 -20.77
C MET A 320 -13.51 8.00 -20.74
N ASP A 321 -13.52 9.19 -20.11
CA ASP A 321 -12.29 9.95 -19.84
C ASP A 321 -11.37 9.20 -18.87
N PHE A 322 -11.92 8.64 -17.79
CA PHE A 322 -11.18 7.73 -16.92
C PHE A 322 -10.74 6.46 -17.65
N TYR A 323 -11.65 5.85 -18.44
CA TYR A 323 -11.35 4.62 -19.17
C TYR A 323 -10.13 4.79 -20.07
N GLU A 324 -10.07 5.86 -20.86
CA GLU A 324 -8.93 6.15 -21.74
C GLU A 324 -7.62 6.33 -20.95
N GLY A 325 -7.66 7.12 -19.88
CA GLY A 325 -6.49 7.37 -19.03
C GLY A 325 -5.93 6.07 -18.44
N THR A 326 -6.78 5.27 -17.80
CA THR A 326 -6.38 4.01 -17.16
C THR A 326 -6.02 2.93 -18.18
N TYR A 327 -6.67 2.90 -19.34
CA TYR A 327 -6.36 2.00 -20.44
C TYR A 327 -4.92 2.18 -20.93
N TYR A 328 -4.49 3.42 -21.22
CA TYR A 328 -3.13 3.67 -21.70
C TYR A 328 -2.08 3.53 -20.60
N ASN A 329 -2.38 3.98 -19.39
CA ASN A 329 -1.36 4.22 -18.38
C ASN A 329 -1.23 3.10 -17.35
N SER A 330 -2.27 2.30 -17.13
CA SER A 330 -2.25 1.15 -16.23
C SER A 330 -2.35 -0.18 -16.99
N ILE A 331 -3.35 -0.35 -17.85
CA ILE A 331 -3.56 -1.64 -18.56
C ILE A 331 -2.53 -1.87 -19.66
N LEU A 332 -2.38 -0.97 -20.63
CA LEU A 332 -1.40 -1.15 -21.70
C LEU A 332 0.04 -1.19 -21.13
N SER A 333 0.26 -0.46 -20.04
CA SER A 333 1.52 -0.39 -19.30
C SER A 333 1.86 -1.66 -18.54
N SER A 334 0.89 -2.55 -18.28
CA SER A 334 1.08 -3.74 -17.46
C SER A 334 1.61 -4.94 -18.24
N GLN A 335 1.69 -4.92 -19.57
CA GLN A 335 2.24 -6.03 -20.33
C GLN A 335 3.62 -5.68 -20.88
N ASN A 336 4.55 -6.63 -20.74
CA ASN A 336 5.79 -6.59 -21.48
C ASN A 336 5.49 -6.83 -22.97
N PRO A 337 5.75 -5.86 -23.87
CA PRO A 337 5.37 -5.94 -25.28
C PRO A 337 6.16 -6.99 -26.07
N GLU A 338 7.26 -7.53 -25.51
CA GLU A 338 8.08 -8.55 -26.16
C GLU A 338 7.69 -9.97 -25.74
N THR A 339 7.30 -10.17 -24.47
CA THR A 339 7.04 -11.50 -23.89
C THR A 339 5.56 -11.80 -23.68
N GLY A 340 4.70 -10.78 -23.65
CA GLY A 340 3.27 -10.92 -23.33
C GLY A 340 2.96 -11.10 -21.85
N MET A 341 3.98 -11.14 -20.99
CA MET A 341 3.84 -11.30 -19.53
C MET A 341 3.38 -10.02 -18.85
N THR A 342 2.63 -10.14 -17.76
CA THR A 342 1.98 -9.01 -17.11
C THR A 342 2.57 -8.66 -15.75
N THR A 343 2.47 -7.39 -15.35
CA THR A 343 2.85 -6.90 -14.02
C THR A 343 1.80 -7.26 -12.98
N TYR A 344 2.21 -7.34 -11.71
CA TYR A 344 1.28 -7.30 -10.58
C TYR A 344 1.10 -5.85 -10.11
N PHE A 345 2.14 -5.29 -9.51
CA PHE A 345 2.22 -3.89 -9.08
C PHE A 345 2.90 -2.98 -10.11
N GLN A 346 2.55 -1.70 -10.06
CA GLN A 346 3.18 -0.62 -10.82
C GLN A 346 3.66 0.45 -9.82
N PRO A 347 4.94 0.45 -9.41
CA PRO A 347 5.49 1.39 -8.43
C PRO A 347 5.17 2.86 -8.73
N MET A 348 4.65 3.60 -7.76
CA MET A 348 4.50 5.06 -7.86
C MET A 348 5.67 5.81 -7.22
N ALA A 349 6.47 5.12 -6.41
CA ALA A 349 7.76 5.64 -5.95
C ALA A 349 8.75 5.77 -7.12
N THR A 350 9.40 6.93 -7.19
CA THR A 350 10.36 7.24 -8.25
C THR A 350 11.67 6.47 -8.05
N GLY A 351 12.20 5.86 -9.12
CA GLY A 351 13.46 5.11 -9.08
C GLY A 351 13.30 3.59 -9.05
N TYR A 352 12.07 3.07 -9.05
CA TYR A 352 11.80 1.65 -9.23
C TYR A 352 11.56 1.29 -10.71
N PHE A 353 11.27 0.02 -10.98
CA PHE A 353 11.06 -0.53 -12.32
C PHE A 353 9.93 -1.58 -12.32
N LYS A 354 9.40 -1.90 -13.52
CA LYS A 354 8.34 -2.90 -13.67
C LYS A 354 8.89 -4.31 -13.63
N VAL A 355 8.17 -5.20 -12.94
CA VAL A 355 8.44 -6.64 -12.88
C VAL A 355 7.28 -7.40 -13.51
N TYR A 356 7.58 -8.45 -14.27
CA TYR A 356 6.60 -9.21 -15.05
C TYR A 356 6.52 -10.65 -14.57
N SER A 357 5.35 -11.25 -14.75
CA SER A 357 5.08 -12.67 -14.57
C SER A 357 5.98 -13.55 -15.45
N THR A 358 6.04 -14.84 -15.15
CA THR A 358 6.60 -15.85 -16.05
C THR A 358 5.48 -16.68 -16.68
N PRO A 359 5.72 -17.33 -17.84
CA PRO A 359 4.67 -18.07 -18.54
C PRO A 359 4.09 -19.26 -17.76
N TYR A 360 4.89 -19.88 -16.89
CA TYR A 360 4.55 -21.16 -16.26
C TYR A 360 4.75 -21.21 -14.74
N ASP A 361 5.17 -20.13 -14.10
CA ASP A 361 5.44 -20.13 -12.64
C ASP A 361 4.78 -18.93 -11.90
N SER A 362 4.01 -18.09 -12.59
CA SER A 362 3.36 -16.91 -12.00
C SER A 362 1.85 -16.94 -12.21
N PHE A 363 1.13 -17.66 -11.34
CA PHE A 363 -0.34 -17.79 -11.39
C PHE A 363 -1.05 -16.85 -10.40
N TRP A 364 -0.71 -15.58 -10.45
CA TRP A 364 -1.30 -14.56 -9.60
C TRP A 364 -2.71 -14.15 -10.10
N CYS A 365 -3.47 -13.43 -9.27
CA CYS A 365 -4.70 -12.77 -9.71
C CYS A 365 -4.46 -11.87 -10.95
N CYS A 366 -3.36 -11.09 -10.95
CA CYS A 366 -2.99 -10.19 -12.04
C CYS A 366 -2.60 -10.90 -13.33
N THR A 367 -2.13 -12.16 -13.26
CA THR A 367 -1.93 -12.99 -14.46
C THR A 367 -3.28 -13.31 -15.09
N GLY A 368 -4.29 -13.65 -14.27
CA GLY A 368 -5.65 -13.93 -14.71
C GLY A 368 -6.31 -12.73 -15.41
N SER A 369 -6.37 -11.59 -14.72
CA SER A 369 -6.94 -10.35 -15.27
C SER A 369 -6.12 -9.79 -16.45
N GLY A 370 -4.80 -10.01 -16.45
CA GLY A 370 -3.89 -9.70 -17.55
C GLY A 370 -4.26 -10.45 -18.83
N MET A 371 -4.47 -11.78 -18.76
CA MET A 371 -4.91 -12.57 -19.91
C MET A 371 -6.21 -12.03 -20.51
N GLU A 372 -7.20 -11.73 -19.67
CA GLU A 372 -8.48 -11.18 -20.15
C GLU A 372 -8.30 -9.80 -20.79
N SER A 373 -7.61 -8.87 -20.12
CA SER A 373 -7.43 -7.49 -20.57
C SER A 373 -6.93 -7.41 -22.01
N PHE A 374 -5.88 -8.19 -22.32
CA PHE A 374 -5.22 -8.14 -23.63
C PHE A 374 -5.98 -8.87 -24.73
N THR A 375 -6.98 -9.69 -24.40
CA THR A 375 -7.88 -10.29 -25.40
C THR A 375 -9.04 -9.38 -25.79
N LYS A 376 -9.28 -8.27 -25.06
CA LYS A 376 -10.44 -7.39 -25.26
C LYS A 376 -10.14 -5.89 -25.39
N LEU A 377 -8.90 -5.49 -25.67
CA LEU A 377 -8.51 -4.07 -25.78
C LEU A 377 -9.37 -3.23 -26.75
N GLY A 378 -10.00 -3.85 -27.75
CA GLY A 378 -10.85 -3.16 -28.73
C GLY A 378 -12.33 -2.99 -28.34
N ASP A 379 -12.79 -3.60 -27.23
CA ASP A 379 -14.22 -3.77 -26.92
C ASP A 379 -14.97 -2.51 -26.43
N THR A 380 -14.24 -1.41 -26.34
CA THR A 380 -14.70 -0.11 -25.83
C THR A 380 -14.30 1.05 -26.75
N ILE A 381 -13.57 0.80 -27.85
CA ILE A 381 -13.23 1.82 -28.84
C ILE A 381 -14.50 2.45 -29.43
N TYR A 382 -15.48 1.61 -29.73
CA TYR A 382 -16.78 2.00 -30.27
C TYR A 382 -17.91 1.48 -29.39
N MET A 383 -18.99 2.24 -29.31
CA MET A 383 -20.30 1.78 -28.87
C MET A 383 -21.38 2.28 -29.83
N HIS A 384 -22.55 1.67 -29.86
CA HIS A 384 -23.63 2.13 -30.72
C HIS A 384 -25.00 1.96 -30.06
N SER A 385 -25.91 2.87 -30.37
CA SER A 385 -27.34 2.79 -30.01
C SER A 385 -28.16 3.31 -31.19
N ASP A 386 -29.20 2.58 -31.59
CA ASP A 386 -30.10 2.99 -32.68
C ASP A 386 -29.38 3.39 -33.99
N ASP A 387 -29.36 4.69 -34.30
CA ASP A 387 -28.71 5.29 -35.47
C ASP A 387 -27.34 5.92 -35.15
N ALA A 388 -26.87 5.84 -33.90
CA ALA A 388 -25.68 6.51 -33.41
C ALA A 388 -24.49 5.57 -33.20
N LEU A 389 -23.32 5.94 -33.75
CA LEU A 389 -22.01 5.33 -33.47
C LEU A 389 -21.19 6.28 -32.58
N TYR A 390 -20.93 5.85 -31.36
CA TYR A 390 -20.05 6.52 -30.41
C TYR A 390 -18.61 6.08 -30.63
N VAL A 391 -17.72 7.03 -30.90
CA VAL A 391 -16.27 6.84 -30.95
C VAL A 391 -15.68 7.30 -29.63
N ASN A 392 -15.36 6.34 -28.76
CA ASN A 392 -14.85 6.61 -27.42
C ASN A 392 -13.32 6.74 -27.42
N LEU A 393 -12.59 5.97 -28.22
CA LEU A 393 -11.12 6.00 -28.25
C LEU A 393 -10.60 6.31 -29.66
N TYR A 394 -9.62 7.20 -29.74
CA TYR A 394 -8.97 7.57 -31.00
C TYR A 394 -7.77 6.66 -31.30
N GLN A 395 -8.05 5.37 -31.53
CA GLN A 395 -7.06 4.33 -31.84
C GLN A 395 -7.31 3.70 -33.21
N SER A 396 -6.26 3.49 -34.01
CA SER A 396 -6.42 2.87 -35.33
C SER A 396 -7.12 1.52 -35.24
N SER A 397 -8.27 1.42 -35.89
CA SER A 397 -9.21 0.32 -35.77
C SER A 397 -10.22 0.34 -36.91
N GLU A 398 -10.98 -0.75 -37.04
CA GLU A 398 -12.07 -0.86 -38.00
C GLU A 398 -13.25 -1.51 -37.29
N ILE A 399 -14.44 -0.93 -37.46
CA ILE A 399 -15.70 -1.53 -37.03
C ILE A 399 -16.58 -1.79 -38.26
N ALA A 400 -16.98 -3.05 -38.40
CA ALA A 400 -18.02 -3.46 -39.33
C ALA A 400 -19.37 -3.50 -38.58
N TRP A 401 -20.25 -2.55 -38.90
CA TRP A 401 -21.58 -2.43 -38.30
C TRP A 401 -22.62 -3.03 -39.25
N ALA A 402 -22.83 -4.34 -39.13
CA ALA A 402 -23.65 -5.12 -40.05
C ALA A 402 -25.10 -4.64 -40.11
N GLU A 403 -25.68 -4.28 -38.95
CA GLU A 403 -27.07 -3.80 -38.80
C GLU A 403 -27.33 -2.51 -39.59
N LYS A 404 -26.29 -1.70 -39.85
CA LYS A 404 -26.36 -0.48 -40.67
C LYS A 404 -25.76 -0.65 -42.06
N ASN A 405 -25.21 -1.82 -42.40
CA ASN A 405 -24.42 -2.00 -43.62
C ASN A 405 -23.37 -0.90 -43.81
N LEU A 406 -22.62 -0.61 -42.73
CA LEU A 406 -21.57 0.39 -42.66
C LEU A 406 -20.27 -0.23 -42.15
N THR A 407 -19.14 0.21 -42.70
CA THR A 407 -17.82 -0.04 -42.12
C THR A 407 -17.14 1.30 -41.90
N VAL A 408 -16.66 1.54 -40.68
CA VAL A 408 -15.90 2.73 -40.30
C VAL A 408 -14.48 2.31 -39.96
N LYS A 409 -13.52 2.78 -40.76
CA LYS A 409 -12.09 2.61 -40.52
C LYS A 409 -11.54 3.90 -39.93
N GLN A 410 -10.93 3.83 -38.75
CA GLN A 410 -10.18 4.93 -38.14
C GLN A 410 -8.68 4.68 -38.32
N GLU A 411 -7.97 5.68 -38.84
CA GLU A 411 -6.52 5.77 -38.87
C GLU A 411 -6.11 6.94 -37.96
N SER A 412 -5.72 6.60 -36.74
CA SER A 412 -5.34 7.59 -35.73
C SER A 412 -3.84 7.66 -35.58
N ARG A 413 -3.32 8.89 -35.59
CA ARG A 413 -1.97 9.20 -35.15
C ARG A 413 -1.96 9.82 -33.76
N ILE A 414 -3.09 9.95 -33.08
CA ILE A 414 -3.15 10.38 -31.69
C ILE A 414 -2.52 9.27 -30.82
N PRO A 415 -1.60 9.60 -29.89
CA PRO A 415 -1.13 10.93 -29.50
C PRO A 415 0.17 11.40 -30.17
N LEU A 416 0.75 10.63 -31.10
CA LEU A 416 1.95 11.05 -31.85
C LEU A 416 1.72 12.36 -32.64
N SER A 417 0.53 12.59 -33.15
CA SER A 417 0.06 13.87 -33.66
C SER A 417 -1.35 14.17 -33.13
N ASP A 418 -1.91 15.31 -33.43
CA ASP A 418 -3.26 15.70 -33.03
C ASP A 418 -4.39 15.11 -33.89
N THR A 419 -4.07 14.32 -34.92
CA THR A 419 -5.01 13.98 -36.00
C THR A 419 -5.46 12.51 -35.98
N ALA A 420 -6.78 12.30 -36.16
CA ALA A 420 -7.40 11.02 -36.49
C ALA A 420 -8.28 11.15 -37.74
N GLU A 421 -8.20 10.18 -38.64
CA GLU A 421 -8.95 10.16 -39.90
C GLU A 421 -9.89 8.96 -39.94
N PHE A 422 -11.10 9.17 -40.43
CA PHE A 422 -12.12 8.14 -40.57
C PHE A 422 -12.51 8.03 -42.04
N THR A 423 -12.57 6.79 -42.53
CA THR A 423 -13.14 6.47 -43.84
C THR A 423 -14.37 5.61 -43.64
N VAL A 424 -15.49 6.03 -44.22
CA VAL A 424 -16.77 5.33 -44.11
C VAL A 424 -17.10 4.66 -45.43
N THR A 425 -17.48 3.39 -45.37
CA THR A 425 -17.89 2.59 -46.54
C THR A 425 -19.18 1.83 -46.24
N GLY A 426 -19.84 1.32 -47.28
CA GLY A 426 -21.15 0.66 -47.17
C GLY A 426 -22.29 1.49 -47.75
N SER A 427 -23.53 1.06 -47.56
CA SER A 427 -24.71 1.72 -48.15
C SER A 427 -25.64 2.39 -47.13
N GLY A 428 -25.36 2.25 -45.83
CA GLY A 428 -26.15 2.86 -44.78
C GLY A 428 -25.74 4.30 -44.46
N SER A 429 -26.33 4.80 -43.37
CA SER A 429 -25.97 6.06 -42.74
C SER A 429 -26.14 5.97 -41.22
N CYS A 430 -25.38 6.77 -40.48
CA CYS A 430 -25.47 6.89 -39.04
C CYS A 430 -25.14 8.32 -38.58
N ASN A 431 -25.50 8.63 -37.34
CA ASN A 431 -24.92 9.76 -36.62
C ASN A 431 -23.61 9.29 -35.98
N MET A 432 -22.53 10.03 -36.18
CA MET A 432 -21.25 9.73 -35.55
C MET A 432 -21.03 10.70 -34.38
N LEU A 433 -20.93 10.17 -33.18
CA LEU A 433 -20.63 10.93 -31.96
C LEU A 433 -19.17 10.71 -31.59
N LEU A 434 -18.36 11.76 -31.76
CA LEU A 434 -16.93 11.72 -31.47
C LEU A 434 -16.67 12.26 -30.07
N ARG A 435 -16.12 11.46 -29.14
CA ARG A 435 -15.89 11.92 -27.77
C ARG A 435 -15.00 13.16 -27.77
N ILE A 436 -15.38 14.20 -27.04
CA ILE A 436 -14.54 15.38 -26.81
C ILE A 436 -13.73 15.12 -25.53
N PRO A 437 -12.42 14.77 -25.62
CA PRO A 437 -11.68 14.31 -24.45
C PRO A 437 -11.45 15.44 -23.44
N GLN A 438 -11.46 15.12 -22.15
CA GLN A 438 -11.17 16.09 -21.09
C GLN A 438 -9.78 16.76 -21.23
N TRP A 439 -8.78 16.01 -21.71
CA TRP A 439 -7.39 16.47 -21.81
C TRP A 439 -7.10 17.45 -22.96
N LYS A 440 -8.08 17.76 -23.81
CA LYS A 440 -7.84 18.61 -25.00
C LYS A 440 -7.29 19.99 -24.59
N ALA A 441 -6.21 20.42 -25.22
CA ALA A 441 -5.55 21.70 -24.96
C ALA A 441 -6.23 22.91 -25.62
N GLY A 442 -7.23 22.67 -26.47
CA GLY A 442 -7.89 23.71 -27.25
C GLY A 442 -9.21 23.25 -27.85
N ASN A 443 -9.58 23.86 -28.98
CA ASN A 443 -10.78 23.48 -29.71
C ASN A 443 -10.51 22.23 -30.54
N MET A 444 -11.37 21.22 -30.38
CA MET A 444 -11.42 20.09 -31.29
C MET A 444 -12.05 20.56 -32.61
N THR A 445 -11.41 20.26 -33.73
CA THR A 445 -11.92 20.60 -35.07
C THR A 445 -12.25 19.34 -35.85
N VAL A 446 -13.32 19.42 -36.65
CA VAL A 446 -13.82 18.32 -37.47
C VAL A 446 -13.96 18.82 -38.90
N THR A 447 -13.49 18.04 -39.86
CA THR A 447 -13.80 18.23 -41.27
C THR A 447 -14.53 17.01 -41.80
N VAL A 448 -15.47 17.22 -42.72
CA VAL A 448 -16.16 16.17 -43.47
C VAL A 448 -15.95 16.44 -44.95
N ASN A 449 -15.41 15.45 -45.67
CA ASN A 449 -15.09 15.56 -47.10
C ASN A 449 -14.22 16.80 -47.42
N GLY A 450 -13.24 17.08 -46.55
CA GLY A 450 -12.30 18.19 -46.68
C GLY A 450 -12.84 19.58 -46.29
N SER A 451 -14.12 19.70 -45.91
CA SER A 451 -14.74 20.96 -45.49
C SER A 451 -14.92 21.00 -43.96
N ASN A 452 -14.64 22.15 -43.32
CA ASN A 452 -14.90 22.32 -41.89
C ASN A 452 -16.37 22.04 -41.56
N TYR A 453 -16.60 21.22 -40.53
CA TYR A 453 -17.92 20.85 -40.06
C TYR A 453 -18.18 21.49 -38.69
N SER A 454 -19.27 22.26 -38.58
CA SER A 454 -19.71 22.83 -37.32
C SER A 454 -20.62 21.82 -36.61
N TYR A 455 -20.09 21.16 -35.58
CA TYR A 455 -20.84 20.18 -34.78
C TYR A 455 -21.56 20.82 -33.59
N GLN A 456 -22.57 20.12 -33.08
CA GLN A 456 -23.13 20.37 -31.76
C GLN A 456 -22.49 19.42 -30.74
N THR A 457 -22.34 19.88 -29.50
CA THR A 457 -21.91 19.04 -28.40
C THR A 457 -23.13 18.42 -27.73
N VAL A 458 -23.24 17.10 -27.74
CA VAL A 458 -24.30 16.32 -27.08
C VAL A 458 -23.63 15.39 -26.08
N ASP A 459 -23.92 15.58 -24.78
CA ASP A 459 -23.35 14.80 -23.68
C ASP A 459 -21.81 14.70 -23.72
N GLY A 460 -21.19 15.76 -24.23
CA GLY A 460 -19.74 15.89 -24.41
C GLY A 460 -19.13 15.12 -25.58
N TYR A 461 -19.95 14.77 -26.56
CA TYR A 461 -19.55 14.26 -27.87
C TYR A 461 -19.84 15.30 -28.95
N ALA A 462 -18.96 15.40 -29.95
CA ALA A 462 -19.19 16.16 -31.17
C ALA A 462 -20.06 15.33 -32.13
N GLU A 463 -21.29 15.76 -32.36
CA GLU A 463 -22.23 15.05 -33.24
C GLU A 463 -22.06 15.43 -34.71
N ILE A 464 -21.86 14.42 -35.56
CA ILE A 464 -21.89 14.52 -37.02
C ILE A 464 -23.10 13.76 -37.52
N ASN A 465 -24.04 14.47 -38.14
CA ASN A 465 -25.32 13.90 -38.56
C ASN A 465 -25.23 13.29 -39.97
N GLY A 466 -25.82 12.11 -40.15
CA GLY A 466 -26.03 11.50 -41.48
C GLY A 466 -24.76 11.07 -42.21
N VAL A 467 -23.72 10.67 -41.49
CA VAL A 467 -22.49 10.09 -42.03
C VAL A 467 -22.81 8.83 -42.81
N LYS A 468 -22.31 8.71 -44.04
CA LYS A 468 -22.64 7.62 -44.97
C LYS A 468 -21.42 7.10 -45.74
N GLY A 469 -21.61 6.01 -46.47
CA GLY A 469 -20.57 5.44 -47.33
C GLY A 469 -20.01 6.46 -48.32
N GLY A 470 -18.68 6.53 -48.40
CA GLY A 470 -17.92 7.48 -49.21
C GLY A 470 -17.44 8.71 -48.44
N ASP A 471 -17.95 8.96 -47.22
CA ASP A 471 -17.51 10.09 -46.42
C ASP A 471 -16.12 9.86 -45.81
N THR A 472 -15.33 10.93 -45.79
CA THR A 472 -14.10 11.02 -44.99
C THR A 472 -14.28 12.07 -43.90
N ILE A 473 -13.89 11.72 -42.67
CA ILE A 473 -13.92 12.64 -41.53
C ILE A 473 -12.51 12.79 -40.99
N THR A 474 -12.05 14.02 -40.77
CA THR A 474 -10.80 14.27 -40.05
C THR A 474 -11.09 14.99 -38.75
N VAL A 475 -10.52 14.49 -37.67
CA VAL A 475 -10.61 15.07 -36.33
C VAL A 475 -9.23 15.54 -35.93
N LYS A 476 -9.13 16.78 -35.42
CA LYS A 476 -7.93 17.30 -34.78
C LYS A 476 -8.20 17.68 -33.35
N ILE A 477 -7.41 17.12 -32.42
CA ILE A 477 -7.51 17.35 -30.98
C ILE A 477 -6.17 17.86 -30.46
N PRO A 478 -6.03 19.18 -30.23
CA PRO A 478 -4.80 19.76 -29.71
C PRO A 478 -4.41 19.13 -28.36
N MET A 479 -3.13 18.83 -28.19
CA MET A 479 -2.54 18.27 -26.97
C MET A 479 -1.41 19.15 -26.47
N GLN A 480 -1.29 19.24 -25.15
CA GLN A 480 -0.20 19.92 -24.46
C GLN A 480 0.22 19.11 -23.24
N VAL A 481 1.39 19.41 -22.68
CA VAL A 481 1.79 18.87 -21.39
C VAL A 481 0.96 19.54 -20.30
N THR A 482 0.46 18.75 -19.36
CA THR A 482 -0.25 19.21 -18.17
C THR A 482 0.41 18.64 -16.93
N ALA A 483 0.54 19.46 -15.88
CA ALA A 483 1.10 19.08 -14.61
C ALA A 483 -0.02 18.73 -13.62
N HIS A 484 0.13 17.63 -12.90
CA HIS A 484 -0.86 17.10 -11.95
C HIS A 484 -0.18 16.87 -10.61
N THR A 485 -0.77 17.41 -9.55
CA THR A 485 -0.25 17.29 -8.19
C THR A 485 -0.97 16.20 -7.39
N LEU A 486 -0.40 15.81 -6.26
CA LEU A 486 -1.03 14.88 -5.32
C LEU A 486 -1.84 15.65 -4.25
N PRO A 487 -2.90 15.04 -3.71
CA PRO A 487 -3.76 15.67 -2.73
C PRO A 487 -3.01 16.12 -1.46
N ASP A 488 -2.15 15.26 -0.93
CA ASP A 488 -1.34 15.43 0.29
C ASP A 488 -0.03 16.19 0.09
N ASN A 489 0.45 16.36 -1.15
CA ASN A 489 1.68 17.12 -1.41
C ASN A 489 1.61 17.99 -2.67
N LYS A 490 1.37 19.30 -2.48
CA LYS A 490 1.25 20.30 -3.57
C LYS A 490 2.57 20.66 -4.28
N ALA A 491 3.71 20.21 -3.75
CA ALA A 491 5.01 20.40 -4.37
C ALA A 491 5.39 19.23 -5.29
N VAL A 492 4.66 18.11 -5.22
CA VAL A 492 4.91 16.92 -6.04
C VAL A 492 4.05 16.96 -7.29
N TYR A 493 4.68 16.73 -8.45
CA TYR A 493 4.03 16.77 -9.76
C TYR A 493 4.39 15.55 -10.61
N GLY A 494 3.38 15.03 -11.31
CA GLY A 494 3.53 14.17 -12.48
C GLY A 494 2.94 14.83 -13.72
N PHE A 495 3.26 14.32 -14.90
CA PHE A 495 2.91 14.98 -16.17
C PHE A 495 2.08 14.09 -17.08
N ARG A 496 1.15 14.70 -17.83
CA ARG A 496 0.42 14.05 -18.92
C ARG A 496 0.57 14.83 -20.22
N TYR A 497 0.68 14.13 -21.35
CA TYR A 497 0.54 14.68 -22.71
C TYR A 497 -0.65 14.03 -23.40
N GLY A 498 -1.75 14.79 -23.56
CA GLY A 498 -3.04 14.22 -23.94
C GLY A 498 -3.48 13.14 -22.94
N PRO A 499 -3.82 11.91 -23.39
CA PRO A 499 -4.22 10.83 -22.50
C PRO A 499 -3.04 10.11 -21.81
N LEU A 500 -1.79 10.42 -22.17
CA LEU A 500 -0.62 9.65 -21.73
C LEU A 500 0.04 10.27 -20.52
N VAL A 501 0.22 9.49 -19.46
CA VAL A 501 1.16 9.79 -18.38
C VAL A 501 2.57 9.68 -18.91
N LEU A 502 3.40 10.66 -18.56
CA LEU A 502 4.81 10.70 -18.88
C LEU A 502 5.62 10.27 -17.65
N SER A 503 6.71 9.53 -17.87
CA SER A 503 7.64 9.13 -16.81
C SER A 503 9.08 9.25 -17.27
N ALA A 504 9.94 9.73 -16.37
CA ALA A 504 11.34 9.97 -16.63
C ALA A 504 12.11 8.65 -16.81
N GLU A 505 13.07 8.64 -17.73
CA GLU A 505 14.01 7.54 -17.97
C GLU A 505 15.14 7.57 -16.93
N LEU A 506 15.26 6.54 -16.07
CA LEU A 506 16.26 6.51 -14.98
C LEU A 506 17.31 5.38 -15.12
N GLY A 507 17.40 4.77 -16.30
CA GLY A 507 18.43 3.76 -16.59
C GLY A 507 18.16 2.37 -15.99
N LYS A 508 19.14 1.47 -16.13
CA LYS A 508 18.98 0.02 -15.86
C LYS A 508 19.84 -0.49 -14.69
N GLU A 509 20.33 0.41 -13.85
CA GLU A 509 21.28 0.08 -12.79
C GLU A 509 20.66 -0.84 -11.73
N ASN A 510 21.39 -1.90 -11.34
CA ASN A 510 21.05 -2.83 -10.26
C ASN A 510 19.56 -3.23 -10.15
N MET A 511 18.90 -3.56 -11.27
CA MET A 511 17.47 -3.93 -11.28
C MET A 511 17.24 -5.33 -10.68
N GLN A 512 17.34 -5.43 -9.35
CA GLN A 512 17.12 -6.66 -8.60
C GLN A 512 15.67 -6.82 -8.14
N THR A 513 15.20 -8.07 -8.07
CA THR A 513 13.83 -8.39 -7.65
C THR A 513 13.77 -9.02 -6.25
N GLY A 514 12.73 -8.63 -5.51
CA GLY A 514 12.27 -9.24 -4.26
C GLY A 514 11.01 -10.07 -4.48
N SER A 515 10.45 -10.54 -3.37
CA SER A 515 9.19 -11.26 -3.32
C SER A 515 8.40 -10.77 -2.11
N THR A 516 7.08 -10.85 -2.17
CA THR A 516 6.21 -10.55 -1.03
C THR A 516 4.91 -11.36 -1.08
N GLY A 517 4.23 -11.48 0.06
CA GLY A 517 3.01 -12.26 0.24
C GLY A 517 3.15 -13.66 -0.35
N MET A 518 2.20 -14.06 -1.19
CA MET A 518 2.23 -15.34 -1.92
C MET A 518 3.10 -15.30 -3.17
N TRP A 519 4.37 -14.95 -2.97
CA TRP A 519 5.43 -14.95 -3.98
C TRP A 519 5.21 -14.01 -5.16
N VAL A 520 4.57 -12.87 -4.90
CA VAL A 520 4.46 -11.80 -5.89
C VAL A 520 5.83 -11.18 -6.08
N THR A 521 6.33 -11.17 -7.31
CA THR A 521 7.66 -10.61 -7.60
C THR A 521 7.60 -9.08 -7.66
N ILE A 522 8.48 -8.42 -6.90
CA ILE A 522 8.52 -6.95 -6.76
C ILE A 522 9.93 -6.42 -7.06
N PRO A 523 10.11 -5.14 -7.44
CA PRO A 523 11.44 -4.56 -7.55
C PRO A 523 11.99 -4.26 -6.13
N LYS A 524 13.23 -4.68 -5.83
CA LYS A 524 13.79 -4.65 -4.46
C LYS A 524 14.20 -3.25 -4.02
N GLU A 525 15.12 -2.62 -4.76
CA GLU A 525 15.76 -1.37 -4.35
C GLU A 525 15.29 -0.17 -5.17
N GLN A 526 15.07 0.95 -4.47
CA GLN A 526 14.90 2.25 -5.09
C GLN A 526 16.26 2.83 -5.47
N ILE A 527 16.45 3.21 -6.74
CA ILE A 527 17.65 3.91 -7.19
C ILE A 527 17.25 5.15 -7.98
N VAL A 528 17.55 6.31 -7.41
CA VAL A 528 17.37 7.63 -8.03
C VAL A 528 18.34 8.59 -7.36
N GLY A 529 19.00 9.46 -8.13
CA GLY A 529 19.97 10.42 -7.59
C GLY A 529 19.34 11.44 -6.64
N SER A 530 18.23 12.05 -7.04
CA SER A 530 17.39 12.93 -6.22
C SER A 530 15.96 12.86 -6.71
N GLN A 531 14.98 12.85 -5.80
CA GLN A 531 13.55 13.01 -6.15
C GLN A 531 13.13 14.49 -6.23
N ASN A 532 14.04 15.40 -5.87
CA ASN A 532 13.82 16.83 -5.90
C ASN A 532 14.36 17.42 -7.21
N ILE A 533 13.55 18.27 -7.83
CA ILE A 533 13.89 19.08 -9.00
C ILE A 533 13.86 20.54 -8.57
N THR A 534 15.03 21.17 -8.50
CA THR A 534 15.13 22.60 -8.21
C THR A 534 15.04 23.38 -9.52
N LEU A 535 14.25 24.45 -9.55
CA LEU A 535 14.17 25.32 -10.73
C LEU A 535 15.55 25.96 -11.02
N ALA A 536 15.84 26.31 -12.26
CA ALA A 536 17.10 26.97 -12.60
C ALA A 536 17.05 28.48 -12.30
N GLN A 537 15.89 29.11 -12.48
CA GLN A 537 15.73 30.55 -12.28
C GLN A 537 15.51 30.90 -10.80
N GLU A 538 16.40 31.73 -10.27
CA GLU A 538 16.30 32.27 -8.90
C GLU A 538 15.01 33.10 -8.71
N GLY A 539 14.29 32.86 -7.62
CA GLY A 539 13.06 33.57 -7.27
C GLY A 539 11.81 33.17 -8.07
N GLN A 540 11.91 32.23 -9.02
CA GLN A 540 10.73 31.70 -9.72
C GLN A 540 9.93 30.78 -8.78
N SER A 541 8.62 31.00 -8.69
CA SER A 541 7.74 30.11 -7.92
C SER A 541 7.42 28.83 -8.68
N VAL A 542 7.28 27.71 -7.97
CA VAL A 542 6.86 26.42 -8.55
C VAL A 542 5.51 26.52 -9.26
N ALA A 543 4.55 27.26 -8.68
CA ALA A 543 3.23 27.47 -9.30
C ALA A 543 3.33 28.17 -10.66
N ALA A 544 4.18 29.20 -10.78
CA ALA A 544 4.41 29.89 -12.05
C ALA A 544 5.07 28.95 -13.08
N PHE A 545 6.11 28.21 -12.67
CA PHE A 545 6.78 27.22 -13.53
C PHE A 545 5.81 26.15 -14.06
N MET A 546 4.88 25.67 -13.22
CA MET A 546 3.88 24.68 -13.62
C MET A 546 2.80 25.26 -14.53
N ALA A 547 2.44 26.54 -14.36
CA ALA A 547 1.54 27.24 -15.29
C ALA A 547 2.16 27.41 -16.69
N GLU A 548 3.50 27.52 -16.74
CA GLU A 548 4.31 27.67 -17.96
C GLU A 548 4.95 26.35 -18.42
N ILE A 549 4.47 25.19 -17.94
CA ILE A 549 5.15 23.90 -18.09
C ILE A 549 5.47 23.50 -19.54
N ASN A 550 4.68 23.96 -20.52
CA ASN A 550 4.91 23.66 -21.93
C ASN A 550 6.14 24.39 -22.49
N ASP A 551 6.54 25.52 -21.91
CA ASP A 551 7.74 26.26 -22.33
C ASP A 551 9.02 25.57 -21.81
N HIS A 552 8.89 24.83 -20.71
CA HIS A 552 9.99 24.08 -20.07
C HIS A 552 10.16 22.65 -20.61
N PHE A 553 9.23 22.16 -21.43
CA PHE A 553 9.35 20.87 -22.10
C PHE A 553 9.67 21.04 -23.59
N THR A 554 10.77 20.44 -24.04
CA THR A 554 11.06 20.31 -25.47
C THR A 554 10.73 18.90 -25.94
N ARG A 555 9.77 18.80 -26.85
CA ARG A 555 9.43 17.54 -27.52
C ARG A 555 10.38 17.28 -28.68
N GLU A 556 10.90 16.07 -28.79
CA GLU A 556 11.67 15.63 -29.95
C GLU A 556 10.78 15.50 -31.20
N PRO A 557 11.27 15.87 -32.40
CA PRO A 557 10.51 15.73 -33.65
C PRO A 557 10.05 14.29 -33.90
N ASP A 558 8.80 14.13 -34.33
CA ASP A 558 8.19 12.84 -34.68
C ASP A 558 8.29 11.73 -33.61
N SER A 559 8.44 12.10 -32.34
CA SER A 559 8.48 11.16 -31.22
C SER A 559 7.60 11.64 -30.05
N LEU A 560 7.39 10.78 -29.06
CA LEU A 560 6.74 11.11 -27.78
C LEU A 560 7.80 11.22 -26.67
N ARG A 561 8.97 11.76 -26.98
CA ARG A 561 10.07 11.96 -26.04
C ARG A 561 10.20 13.44 -25.71
N PHE A 562 10.19 13.77 -24.44
CA PHE A 562 10.10 15.14 -23.93
C PHE A 562 11.23 15.41 -22.94
N THR A 563 12.05 16.42 -23.20
CA THR A 563 13.12 16.83 -22.29
C THR A 563 12.66 18.00 -21.44
N LEU A 564 12.64 17.83 -20.12
CA LEU A 564 12.43 18.92 -19.16
C LEU A 564 13.71 19.74 -19.03
N LYS A 565 13.58 21.06 -19.11
CA LYS A 565 14.65 22.06 -19.05
C LYS A 565 14.40 23.05 -17.92
N ASP A 566 15.34 23.98 -17.75
CA ASP A 566 15.26 25.08 -16.76
C ASP A 566 15.16 24.58 -15.31
N THR A 567 15.86 23.48 -15.05
CA THR A 567 15.94 22.79 -13.75
C THR A 567 17.39 22.40 -13.45
N ASN A 568 17.71 22.06 -12.21
CA ASN A 568 19.04 21.63 -11.77
C ASN A 568 19.50 20.29 -12.38
N GLN A 569 18.57 19.51 -12.90
CA GLN A 569 18.82 18.27 -13.63
C GLN A 569 18.00 18.23 -14.92
N THR A 570 18.58 17.71 -16.00
CA THR A 570 17.87 17.48 -17.26
C THR A 570 17.32 16.07 -17.28
N LEU A 571 15.99 15.94 -17.29
CA LEU A 571 15.30 14.65 -17.34
C LEU A 571 14.58 14.49 -18.67
N THR A 572 14.60 13.26 -19.21
CA THR A 572 13.79 12.93 -20.38
C THR A 572 12.62 12.05 -19.98
N PHE A 573 11.43 12.44 -20.40
CA PHE A 573 10.17 11.77 -20.17
C PHE A 573 9.61 11.13 -21.44
N THR A 574 9.06 9.93 -21.30
CA THR A 574 8.33 9.20 -22.36
C THR A 574 7.00 8.66 -21.81
N PRO A 575 6.04 8.29 -22.67
CA PRO A 575 4.83 7.61 -22.26
C PRO A 575 5.10 6.44 -21.32
N HIS A 576 4.40 6.39 -20.19
CA HIS A 576 4.69 5.43 -19.13
C HIS A 576 4.58 3.96 -19.58
N TYR A 577 3.66 3.66 -20.50
CA TYR A 577 3.53 2.31 -21.07
C TYR A 577 4.76 1.86 -21.89
N GLN A 578 5.60 2.80 -22.35
CA GLN A 578 6.85 2.49 -23.07
C GLN A 578 8.00 2.16 -22.10
N GLN A 579 7.88 2.46 -20.81
CA GLN A 579 8.90 2.14 -19.82
C GLN A 579 8.73 0.70 -19.34
N TYR A 580 9.32 -0.25 -20.08
CA TYR A 580 9.26 -1.68 -19.73
C TYR A 580 10.62 -2.32 -19.47
N GLN A 581 11.73 -1.64 -19.76
CA GLN A 581 13.09 -2.20 -19.67
C GLN A 581 14.00 -1.51 -18.64
N GLN A 582 13.51 -0.49 -17.93
CA GLN A 582 14.35 0.39 -17.13
C GLN A 582 13.59 0.97 -15.94
N ARG A 583 14.34 1.61 -15.04
CA ARG A 583 13.80 2.39 -13.93
C ARG A 583 13.11 3.65 -14.44
N TYR A 584 12.10 4.11 -13.69
CA TYR A 584 11.32 5.28 -14.06
C TYR A 584 10.93 6.14 -12.87
N GLY A 585 10.54 7.39 -13.15
CA GLY A 585 9.94 8.30 -12.18
C GLY A 585 8.74 9.04 -12.76
N ILE A 586 7.56 8.87 -12.17
CA ILE A 586 6.34 9.59 -12.57
C ILE A 586 6.22 10.91 -11.82
N TYR A 587 6.40 10.87 -10.49
CA TYR A 587 6.22 12.00 -9.59
C TYR A 587 7.54 12.54 -9.08
N TRP A 588 7.67 13.87 -9.08
CA TRP A 588 8.88 14.60 -8.69
C TRP A 588 8.50 15.79 -7.81
N LYS A 589 9.27 16.04 -6.75
CA LYS A 589 9.08 17.21 -5.90
C LYS A 589 9.81 18.41 -6.50
N PHE A 590 9.11 19.51 -6.74
CA PHE A 590 9.68 20.72 -7.32
C PHE A 590 9.97 21.77 -6.23
N LEU A 591 11.15 22.40 -6.30
CA LEU A 591 11.65 23.39 -5.35
C LEU A 591 12.06 24.68 -6.07
N SER A 592 11.74 25.84 -5.49
CA SER A 592 12.21 27.14 -6.01
C SER A 592 13.72 27.34 -5.77
N ASN A 593 14.38 28.03 -6.69
CA ASN A 593 15.78 28.40 -6.53
C ASN A 593 15.92 29.71 -5.73
N GLY A 594 16.83 29.76 -4.75
CA GLY A 594 17.06 30.94 -3.90
C GLY A 594 16.16 31.04 -2.66
N THR A 595 15.17 30.17 -2.52
CA THR A 595 14.51 29.89 -1.23
C THR A 595 14.96 28.48 -0.84
N VAL A 596 16.00 28.39 -0.01
CA VAL A 596 16.35 27.11 0.59
C VAL A 596 15.23 26.78 1.57
N ILE A 597 14.24 26.04 1.10
CA ILE A 597 13.73 24.95 1.91
C ILE A 597 14.09 23.71 1.10
N ASP A 598 15.38 23.38 1.12
CA ASP A 598 15.71 21.96 1.02
C ASP A 598 14.95 21.32 2.18
N GLU A 599 13.93 20.52 1.85
CA GLU A 599 13.48 19.53 2.79
C GLU A 599 14.68 18.59 2.95
N LYS A 600 15.52 18.89 3.96
CA LYS A 600 16.61 18.02 4.35
C LYS A 600 15.92 16.74 4.82
N PRO A 601 16.29 15.59 4.25
CA PRO A 601 15.63 14.33 4.57
C PRO A 601 15.66 14.13 6.09
N PRO A 602 14.69 13.39 6.67
CA PRO A 602 14.76 13.00 8.07
C PRO A 602 16.16 12.47 8.37
N ARG A 603 16.68 12.71 9.58
CA ARG A 603 18.04 12.33 10.04
C ARG A 603 18.52 10.97 9.54
N ALA A 604 17.60 10.05 9.33
CA ALA A 604 17.83 8.78 8.69
C ALA A 604 16.78 8.47 7.62
N LYS A 605 17.20 7.72 6.60
CA LYS A 605 16.28 7.00 5.73
C LYS A 605 15.72 5.83 6.54
N LEU A 606 14.42 5.85 6.80
CA LEU A 606 13.70 4.64 7.19
C LEU A 606 13.39 3.87 5.90
N THR A 607 13.91 2.65 5.81
CA THR A 607 13.53 1.73 4.74
C THR A 607 12.85 0.56 5.40
N VAL A 608 11.58 0.33 5.05
CA VAL A 608 10.89 -0.90 5.43
C VAL A 608 11.69 -2.06 4.85
N THR A 609 12.31 -2.86 5.72
CA THR A 609 13.01 -4.09 5.31
C THR A 609 12.03 -5.23 5.18
N ASP A 610 11.03 -5.26 6.06
CA ASP A 610 10.01 -6.29 6.06
C ASP A 610 8.68 -5.78 6.60
N THR A 611 7.60 -6.44 6.19
CA THR A 611 6.27 -6.19 6.71
C THR A 611 5.45 -7.47 6.77
N VAL A 612 4.70 -7.59 7.86
CA VAL A 612 3.70 -8.64 8.04
C VAL A 612 2.38 -7.99 8.40
N GLN A 613 1.27 -8.52 7.87
CA GLN A 613 -0.09 -8.03 8.12
C GLN A 613 -0.80 -8.98 9.10
N PRO A 614 -0.89 -8.66 10.41
CA PRO A 614 -1.43 -9.61 11.38
C PRO A 614 -2.92 -9.90 11.16
N GLY A 615 -3.31 -11.14 11.35
CA GLY A 615 -4.67 -11.64 11.07
C GLY A 615 -4.91 -12.04 9.61
N TYR A 616 -4.02 -11.65 8.69
CA TYR A 616 -4.10 -12.00 7.29
C TYR A 616 -3.12 -13.13 6.96
N GLY A 617 -3.58 -14.37 7.11
CA GLY A 617 -2.74 -15.57 7.11
C GLY A 617 -1.79 -15.73 5.92
N GLN A 618 -2.09 -15.10 4.78
CA GLN A 618 -1.23 -15.04 3.59
C GLN A 618 0.13 -14.37 3.83
N TYR A 619 0.18 -13.31 4.63
CA TYR A 619 1.42 -12.59 4.92
C TYR A 619 2.10 -13.09 6.20
N GLU A 620 1.39 -13.86 7.03
CA GLU A 620 1.90 -14.36 8.31
C GLU A 620 2.59 -15.73 8.18
N ASN A 621 2.06 -16.61 7.32
CA ASN A 621 2.50 -18.00 7.24
C ASN A 621 3.40 -18.28 6.01
N ASP A 622 3.91 -17.27 5.33
CA ASP A 622 4.85 -17.49 4.23
C ASP A 622 6.17 -18.12 4.71
N GLU A 623 7.00 -18.62 3.78
CA GLU A 623 8.26 -19.30 4.10
C GLU A 623 9.25 -18.44 4.90
N GLN A 624 9.15 -17.10 4.82
CA GLN A 624 10.02 -16.16 5.51
C GLN A 624 9.49 -15.88 6.92
N HIS A 625 8.26 -15.34 7.03
CA HIS A 625 7.71 -14.92 8.31
C HIS A 625 7.44 -16.09 9.26
N ASN A 626 7.11 -17.27 8.70
CA ASN A 626 7.00 -18.54 9.40
C ASN A 626 6.32 -18.39 10.78
N MET A 627 5.11 -17.84 10.78
CA MET A 627 4.41 -17.52 12.03
C MET A 627 4.32 -18.75 12.94
N ARG A 628 4.77 -18.57 14.18
CA ARG A 628 4.59 -19.54 15.27
C ARG A 628 3.54 -18.99 16.21
N GLU A 629 2.51 -19.77 16.52
CA GLU A 629 1.43 -19.29 17.37
C GLU A 629 0.98 -20.35 18.39
N PHE A 630 0.51 -19.88 19.53
CA PHE A 630 -0.16 -20.67 20.54
C PHE A 630 -1.32 -19.86 21.13
N HIS A 631 -2.54 -20.41 21.05
CA HIS A 631 -3.75 -19.77 21.58
C HIS A 631 -3.91 -18.31 21.15
N THR A 632 -4.05 -18.08 19.84
CA THR A 632 -4.25 -16.73 19.30
C THR A 632 -5.48 -16.65 18.42
N THR A 633 -5.83 -15.45 17.99
CA THR A 633 -6.96 -15.22 17.08
C THR A 633 -6.56 -14.14 16.07
N GLY A 634 -6.69 -14.46 14.79
CA GLY A 634 -6.58 -13.54 13.67
C GLY A 634 -7.97 -13.14 13.15
N VAL A 635 -8.15 -11.89 12.74
CA VAL A 635 -9.44 -11.35 12.28
C VAL A 635 -9.24 -10.42 11.07
N THR A 636 -10.22 -10.37 10.17
CA THR A 636 -10.23 -9.55 8.94
C THR A 636 -11.51 -8.71 8.74
N ASP A 637 -12.40 -8.65 9.73
CA ASP A 637 -13.80 -8.20 9.56
C ASP A 637 -14.04 -6.68 9.61
N ASP A 638 -13.04 -5.87 9.97
CA ASP A 638 -13.15 -4.38 10.06
C ASP A 638 -11.79 -3.66 9.91
N SER A 639 -10.71 -4.34 10.29
CA SER A 639 -9.31 -4.11 9.94
C SER A 639 -8.59 -5.44 10.23
N THR A 640 -7.43 -5.70 9.62
CA THR A 640 -6.71 -6.96 9.89
C THR A 640 -6.06 -6.87 11.26
N TYR A 641 -6.23 -7.87 12.14
CA TYR A 641 -5.50 -7.88 13.40
C TYR A 641 -5.28 -9.28 13.97
N ARG A 642 -4.26 -9.40 14.83
CA ARG A 642 -4.02 -10.58 15.67
C ARG A 642 -3.87 -10.21 17.14
N PHE A 643 -4.34 -11.09 18.01
CA PHE A 643 -4.09 -11.01 19.45
C PHE A 643 -3.90 -12.40 20.06
N ALA A 644 -3.12 -12.47 21.13
CA ALA A 644 -2.96 -13.66 21.94
C ALA A 644 -4.09 -13.78 22.96
N GLN A 645 -4.69 -14.95 23.09
CA GLN A 645 -5.60 -15.27 24.18
C GLN A 645 -4.82 -15.45 25.50
N ALA A 646 -5.51 -15.68 26.61
CA ALA A 646 -4.87 -15.85 27.92
C ALA A 646 -3.80 -16.96 27.89
N GLY A 647 -2.55 -16.59 28.20
CA GLY A 647 -1.37 -17.48 28.17
C GLY A 647 -0.86 -17.82 26.76
N GLY A 648 -1.42 -17.20 25.72
CA GLY A 648 -1.02 -17.36 24.33
C GLY A 648 0.11 -16.44 23.89
N TYR A 649 0.63 -16.69 22.69
CA TYR A 649 1.60 -15.84 22.00
C TYR A 649 1.58 -16.09 20.49
N PHE A 650 2.13 -15.15 19.73
CA PHE A 650 2.50 -15.37 18.33
C PHE A 650 3.84 -14.71 18.03
N SER A 651 4.59 -15.28 17.10
CA SER A 651 5.92 -14.84 16.70
C SER A 651 6.07 -14.83 15.19
N TYR A 652 6.82 -13.85 14.66
CA TYR A 652 7.21 -13.78 13.25
C TYR A 652 8.74 -13.71 13.14
N GLN A 653 9.28 -14.31 12.08
CA GLN A 653 10.68 -14.13 11.69
C GLN A 653 10.76 -12.96 10.71
N MET A 654 11.09 -11.77 11.21
CA MET A 654 11.08 -10.52 10.43
C MET A 654 12.44 -10.31 9.77
N GLU A 655 12.49 -10.12 8.45
CA GLU A 655 13.70 -9.76 7.70
C GLU A 655 14.28 -8.43 8.18
N VAL A 656 15.58 -8.45 8.41
CA VAL A 656 16.36 -7.30 8.87
C VAL A 656 17.49 -6.99 7.90
N ASP A 657 17.96 -5.76 7.93
CA ASP A 657 19.16 -5.34 7.21
C ASP A 657 20.35 -5.38 8.19
N PRO A 658 21.25 -6.38 8.09
CA PRO A 658 22.37 -6.53 9.02
C PRO A 658 23.39 -5.39 8.90
N ASP A 659 23.36 -4.63 7.80
CA ASP A 659 24.23 -3.48 7.55
C ASP A 659 23.57 -2.16 7.96
N ALA A 660 22.34 -2.18 8.51
CA ALA A 660 21.69 -1.00 9.04
C ALA A 660 22.31 -0.60 10.40
N PRO A 661 22.64 0.69 10.61
CA PRO A 661 23.16 1.17 11.89
C PRO A 661 22.25 0.90 13.09
N PHE A 662 20.93 0.87 12.89
CA PHE A 662 19.97 0.33 13.84
C PHE A 662 18.67 -0.09 13.16
N SER A 663 17.85 -0.90 13.84
CA SER A 663 16.56 -1.38 13.37
C SER A 663 15.41 -0.88 14.26
N LEU A 664 14.24 -0.64 13.66
CA LEU A 664 13.05 -0.14 14.33
C LEU A 664 11.83 -0.99 13.99
N LEU A 665 11.17 -1.53 15.02
CA LEU A 665 9.91 -2.25 14.89
C LEU A 665 8.74 -1.28 15.08
N THR A 666 7.87 -1.15 14.09
CA THR A 666 6.63 -0.34 14.20
C THR A 666 5.43 -1.26 14.34
N VAL A 667 4.64 -1.05 15.40
CA VAL A 667 3.48 -1.89 15.77
C VAL A 667 2.26 -1.00 15.96
N ARG A 668 1.15 -1.33 15.28
CA ARG A 668 -0.11 -0.56 15.40
C ARG A 668 -1.06 -1.16 16.43
N PHE A 669 -1.60 -0.33 17.31
CA PHE A 669 -2.60 -0.69 18.32
C PHE A 669 -3.92 0.06 18.12
N ARG A 670 -5.00 -0.45 18.73
CA ARG A 670 -6.32 0.21 18.79
C ARG A 670 -6.47 1.00 20.09
N HIS A 671 -6.98 2.23 20.00
CA HIS A 671 -7.34 3.04 21.18
C HIS A 671 -8.39 2.34 22.06
N ALA A 672 -9.30 1.58 21.46
CA ALA A 672 -10.30 0.77 22.17
C ALA A 672 -9.68 -0.33 23.08
N ASP A 673 -8.42 -0.70 22.86
CA ASP A 673 -7.70 -1.66 23.70
C ASP A 673 -6.93 -1.01 24.87
N ASN A 674 -7.11 0.30 25.11
CA ASN A 674 -6.62 0.95 26.34
C ASN A 674 -7.05 0.15 27.58
N GLY A 675 -6.11 -0.11 28.48
CA GLY A 675 -6.26 -0.97 29.66
C GLY A 675 -5.88 -2.44 29.43
N LYS A 676 -5.70 -2.89 28.18
CA LYS A 676 -5.08 -4.20 27.88
C LYS A 676 -3.56 -4.10 27.93
N THR A 677 -2.92 -5.25 28.07
CA THR A 677 -1.46 -5.33 28.16
C THR A 677 -0.85 -5.93 26.91
N ILE A 678 0.35 -5.50 26.56
CA ILE A 678 1.14 -6.09 25.49
C ILE A 678 2.60 -6.23 25.93
N ARG A 679 3.23 -7.31 25.48
CA ARG A 679 4.64 -7.62 25.62
C ARG A 679 5.21 -7.96 24.26
N VAL A 680 6.26 -7.26 23.86
CA VAL A 680 7.02 -7.46 22.63
C VAL A 680 8.45 -7.87 22.98
N ARG A 681 8.89 -9.02 22.46
CA ARG A 681 10.24 -9.57 22.67
C ARG A 681 10.95 -9.82 21.36
N VAL A 682 12.28 -9.67 21.38
CA VAL A 682 13.19 -10.20 20.36
C VAL A 682 14.14 -11.16 21.06
N GLY A 683 14.05 -12.44 20.69
CA GLY A 683 14.70 -13.52 21.43
C GLY A 683 14.36 -13.49 22.93
N ASP A 684 15.40 -13.40 23.75
CA ASP A 684 15.33 -13.32 25.21
C ASP A 684 14.99 -11.91 25.74
N THR A 685 15.00 -10.86 24.91
CA THR A 685 14.88 -9.48 25.41
C THR A 685 13.48 -8.92 25.24
N VAL A 686 12.92 -8.36 26.32
CA VAL A 686 11.68 -7.57 26.28
C VAL A 686 12.02 -6.16 25.82
N LEU A 687 11.55 -5.80 24.63
CA LEU A 687 11.75 -4.46 24.07
C LEU A 687 10.64 -3.49 24.48
N TYR A 688 9.43 -4.01 24.69
CA TYR A 688 8.26 -3.20 25.06
C TYR A 688 7.30 -4.02 25.91
N ALA A 689 6.90 -3.50 27.06
CA ALA A 689 5.97 -4.16 27.96
C ALA A 689 5.13 -3.13 28.72
N GLU A 690 3.90 -2.90 28.26
CA GLU A 690 3.05 -1.85 28.79
C GLU A 690 1.60 -2.29 29.02
N THR A 691 0.88 -1.48 29.80
CA THR A 691 -0.59 -1.42 29.75
C THR A 691 -0.96 -0.23 28.88
N LEU A 692 -1.67 -0.46 27.78
CA LEU A 692 -1.99 0.60 26.83
C LEU A 692 -2.82 1.69 27.49
N ASN A 693 -2.38 2.95 27.35
CA ASN A 693 -3.06 4.12 27.91
C ASN A 693 -2.82 5.35 27.02
N HIS A 694 -3.15 5.23 25.74
CA HIS A 694 -3.00 6.32 24.78
C HIS A 694 -4.09 7.38 24.99
N ASN A 695 -3.70 8.64 25.14
CA ASN A 695 -4.63 9.76 25.40
C ASN A 695 -5.14 10.46 24.12
N GLY A 696 -4.66 10.06 22.94
CA GLY A 696 -5.10 10.62 21.66
C GLY A 696 -6.50 10.16 21.24
N SER A 697 -7.09 10.86 20.27
CA SER A 697 -8.46 10.59 19.78
C SER A 697 -8.54 9.67 18.56
N ALA A 698 -7.39 9.28 18.00
CA ALA A 698 -7.35 8.39 16.84
C ALA A 698 -7.79 6.97 17.20
N GLU A 699 -8.54 6.29 16.32
CA GLU A 699 -9.02 4.92 16.56
C GLU A 699 -7.88 3.90 16.68
N THR A 700 -6.80 4.12 15.93
CA THR A 700 -5.55 3.36 15.98
C THR A 700 -4.35 4.30 16.09
N TYR A 701 -3.25 3.81 16.66
CA TYR A 701 -1.99 4.54 16.79
C TYR A 701 -0.79 3.60 16.67
N ASP A 702 0.30 4.11 16.12
CA ASP A 702 1.55 3.37 15.96
C ASP A 702 2.45 3.54 17.18
N VAL A 703 3.15 2.48 17.54
CA VAL A 703 4.21 2.47 18.56
C VAL A 703 5.48 1.98 17.89
N ARG A 704 6.52 2.81 17.97
CA ARG A 704 7.84 2.55 17.39
C ARG A 704 8.77 2.06 18.50
N ILE A 705 9.35 0.88 18.30
CA ILE A 705 10.15 0.14 19.29
C ILE A 705 11.55 -0.06 18.71
N PRO A 706 12.56 0.70 19.17
CA PRO A 706 13.95 0.51 18.74
C PRO A 706 14.49 -0.86 19.14
N ILE A 707 15.27 -1.49 18.26
CA ILE A 707 15.98 -2.74 18.57
C ILE A 707 17.44 -2.39 18.89
N PRO A 708 17.89 -2.61 20.13
CA PRO A 708 19.26 -2.26 20.52
C PRO A 708 20.31 -3.06 19.73
N PRO A 709 21.46 -2.47 19.33
CA PRO A 709 22.50 -3.14 18.55
C PRO A 709 23.02 -4.44 19.17
N GLU A 710 23.08 -4.52 20.50
CA GLU A 710 23.51 -5.72 21.22
C GLU A 710 22.45 -6.83 21.21
N VAL A 711 21.16 -6.47 21.24
CA VAL A 711 20.06 -7.43 21.07
C VAL A 711 20.03 -7.92 19.64
N PHE A 712 20.14 -6.98 18.68
CA PHE A 712 20.22 -7.29 17.26
C PHE A 712 21.35 -8.29 16.97
N SER A 713 22.58 -7.95 17.39
CA SER A 713 23.77 -8.77 17.12
C SER A 713 23.71 -10.15 17.78
N ARG A 714 23.04 -10.27 18.93
CA ARG A 714 22.87 -11.54 19.64
C ARG A 714 21.77 -12.42 19.02
N CYS A 715 20.67 -11.82 18.58
CA CYS A 715 19.46 -12.54 18.18
C CYS A 715 19.31 -12.73 16.66
N VAL A 716 20.05 -11.98 15.84
CA VAL A 716 20.00 -12.11 14.38
C VAL A 716 20.52 -13.49 13.97
N HIS A 717 19.75 -14.18 13.14
CA HIS A 717 20.13 -15.45 12.53
C HIS A 717 19.64 -15.50 11.09
N THR A 718 20.05 -16.51 10.35
CA THR A 718 19.72 -16.63 8.93
C THR A 718 18.83 -17.83 8.69
N ILE A 719 17.75 -17.62 7.94
CA ILE A 719 16.85 -18.67 7.46
C ILE A 719 16.98 -18.82 5.94
N THR A 720 16.66 -20.00 5.43
CA THR A 720 16.48 -20.19 3.99
C THR A 720 14.99 -20.05 3.67
N ALA A 721 14.61 -18.95 3.03
CA ALA A 721 13.24 -18.70 2.57
C ALA A 721 13.24 -18.43 1.06
N ASN A 722 12.37 -19.09 0.29
CA ASN A 722 12.26 -18.88 -1.15
C ASN A 722 13.58 -19.07 -1.93
N GLY A 723 14.44 -19.98 -1.45
CA GLY A 723 15.76 -20.25 -2.04
C GLY A 723 16.80 -19.14 -1.82
N ARG A 724 16.55 -18.22 -0.88
CA ARG A 724 17.46 -17.16 -0.46
C ARG A 724 17.79 -17.32 1.02
N GLU A 725 19.02 -16.94 1.37
CA GLU A 725 19.42 -16.76 2.76
C GLU A 725 18.94 -15.38 3.21
N VAL A 726 18.05 -15.35 4.20
CA VAL A 726 17.41 -14.14 4.71
C VAL A 726 17.81 -13.94 6.18
N PRO A 727 18.49 -12.85 6.54
CA PRO A 727 18.75 -12.50 7.93
C PRO A 727 17.46 -12.03 8.60
N VAL A 728 17.11 -12.63 9.74
CA VAL A 728 15.83 -12.40 10.44
C VAL A 728 16.02 -12.21 11.95
N LEU A 729 15.03 -11.56 12.56
CA LEU A 729 14.80 -11.55 14.01
C LEU A 729 13.46 -12.20 14.34
N ASP A 730 13.45 -13.08 15.35
CA ASP A 730 12.23 -13.67 15.88
C ASP A 730 11.56 -12.65 16.84
N VAL A 731 10.50 -12.00 16.37
CA VAL A 731 9.72 -11.01 17.13
C VAL A 731 8.48 -11.69 17.70
N THR A 732 8.31 -11.67 19.02
CA THR A 732 7.23 -12.37 19.74
C THR A 732 6.31 -11.41 20.49
N PHE A 733 5.00 -11.65 20.39
CA PHE A 733 3.93 -10.86 20.97
C PHE A 733 3.08 -11.69 21.94
N SER A 734 2.83 -11.14 23.13
CA SER A 734 2.02 -11.78 24.18
C SER A 734 1.43 -10.73 25.13
N ALA A 735 0.59 -11.13 26.09
CA ALA A 735 0.18 -10.26 27.18
C ALA A 735 1.26 -10.18 28.28
N ASN A 736 1.28 -9.11 29.08
CA ASN A 736 2.14 -9.03 30.28
C ASN A 736 1.56 -9.79 31.49
N ASN A 737 0.35 -10.28 31.38
CA ASN A 737 -0.39 -10.99 32.41
C ASN A 737 -1.10 -12.23 31.80
N ASP A 738 -1.77 -13.04 32.62
CA ASP A 738 -2.51 -14.23 32.16
C ASP A 738 -3.88 -13.88 31.53
N LYS A 739 -3.98 -12.77 30.78
CA LYS A 739 -5.18 -12.35 30.05
C LYS A 739 -4.89 -12.22 28.57
N GLU A 740 -5.92 -11.86 27.81
CA GLU A 740 -5.80 -11.51 26.40
C GLU A 740 -4.84 -10.32 26.20
N SER A 741 -4.00 -10.39 25.17
CA SER A 741 -3.14 -9.26 24.77
C SER A 741 -3.95 -8.15 24.12
N ALA A 742 -3.37 -6.95 24.01
CA ALA A 742 -3.87 -5.97 23.04
C ALA A 742 -3.77 -6.53 21.61
N LYS A 743 -4.66 -6.05 20.73
CA LYS A 743 -4.67 -6.38 19.30
C LYS A 743 -3.60 -5.61 18.57
N ILE A 744 -2.83 -6.33 17.75
CA ILE A 744 -1.91 -5.73 16.79
C ILE A 744 -2.62 -5.67 15.45
N CYS A 745 -2.77 -4.47 14.93
CA CYS A 745 -3.65 -4.18 13.80
C CYS A 745 -2.85 -3.85 12.55
N ASP A 746 -3.51 -3.97 11.41
CA ASP A 746 -3.06 -3.62 10.07
C ASP A 746 -1.72 -4.27 9.75
N PHE A 747 -0.61 -3.54 9.92
CA PHE A 747 0.73 -4.00 9.58
C PHE A 747 1.70 -3.84 10.76
N ILE A 748 2.67 -4.75 10.80
CA ILE A 748 3.92 -4.59 11.54
C ILE A 748 5.00 -4.29 10.51
N TYR A 749 5.84 -3.30 10.79
CA TYR A 749 6.95 -2.94 9.91
C TYR A 749 8.28 -3.13 10.63
N MET A 750 9.19 -3.87 10.02
CA MET A 750 10.61 -3.83 10.35
C MET A 750 11.26 -2.77 9.48
N ASN A 751 11.96 -1.81 10.10
CA ASN A 751 12.61 -0.73 9.39
C ASN A 751 14.12 -0.75 9.65
N ALA A 752 14.90 -0.76 8.57
CA ALA A 752 16.29 -0.35 8.59
C ALA A 752 16.36 1.16 8.69
N VAL A 753 17.08 1.65 9.68
CA VAL A 753 17.28 3.09 9.86
C VAL A 753 18.72 3.43 9.48
N ARG A 754 18.88 4.17 8.39
CA ARG A 754 20.20 4.56 7.84
C ARG A 754 20.39 6.07 7.96
N PRO A 755 21.11 6.55 8.99
CA PRO A 755 21.36 7.97 9.21
C PRO A 755 22.12 8.61 8.06
N TYR A 756 21.73 9.83 7.70
CA TYR A 756 22.49 10.70 6.81
C TYR A 756 23.66 11.39 7.55
N TYR A 757 23.67 11.37 8.89
CA TYR A 757 24.68 12.00 9.76
C TYR A 757 25.19 11.03 10.85
N GLN A 758 26.38 11.28 11.39
CA GLN A 758 26.91 10.52 12.53
C GLN A 758 26.10 10.80 13.81
N PHE A 759 25.84 9.76 14.60
CA PHE A 759 25.17 9.85 15.89
C PHE A 759 26.10 9.37 16.99
N ASP A 760 25.91 9.91 18.19
CA ASP A 760 26.65 9.49 19.37
C ASP A 760 25.72 8.68 20.28
N THR A 761 26.07 7.42 20.48
CA THR A 761 25.27 6.44 21.23
C THR A 761 25.25 6.70 22.73
N ASP A 762 26.09 7.60 23.23
CA ASP A 762 26.13 7.95 24.66
C ASP A 762 25.16 9.11 25.00
N ILE A 763 24.50 9.69 23.99
CA ILE A 763 23.59 10.83 24.11
C ILE A 763 22.15 10.35 23.97
N ALA A 764 21.28 10.71 24.92
CA ALA A 764 19.84 10.53 24.80
C ALA A 764 19.20 11.64 23.95
N TYR A 765 19.47 12.90 24.31
CA TYR A 765 19.01 14.10 23.59
C TYR A 765 20.13 15.14 23.47
N PHE A 766 20.23 15.78 22.30
CA PHE A 766 21.04 16.97 22.08
C PHE A 766 20.15 18.11 21.60
N VAL A 767 20.14 19.24 22.30
CA VAL A 767 19.34 20.42 21.97
C VAL A 767 20.27 21.61 21.74
N ASP A 768 20.25 22.19 20.53
CA ASP A 768 20.85 23.50 20.25
C ASP A 768 19.75 24.55 20.46
N CYS A 769 19.79 25.25 21.59
CA CYS A 769 18.70 26.11 22.01
C CYS A 769 18.75 27.41 21.23
N GLY A 770 17.66 27.76 20.55
CA GLY A 770 17.59 28.97 19.73
C GLY A 770 18.28 28.83 18.37
N ASP A 771 18.46 27.59 17.90
CA ASP A 771 18.92 27.29 16.56
C ASP A 771 17.94 27.88 15.53
N GLN A 772 18.51 28.44 14.47
CA GLN A 772 17.76 29.11 13.41
C GLN A 772 17.44 28.16 12.24
N ASP A 773 18.07 26.97 12.19
CA ASP A 773 17.68 25.81 11.38
C ASP A 773 17.81 24.53 12.22
N VAL A 774 16.69 24.01 12.70
CA VAL A 774 16.67 22.87 13.62
C VAL A 774 17.10 21.55 12.98
N THR A 775 17.34 21.53 11.66
CA THR A 775 17.69 20.32 10.91
C THR A 775 19.20 20.16 10.71
N THR A 776 20.01 21.10 11.24
CA THR A 776 21.46 21.14 11.03
C THR A 776 22.27 20.99 12.31
N LEU A 777 23.27 20.13 12.26
CA LEU A 777 24.32 20.05 13.27
C LEU A 777 25.52 20.90 12.85
N THR A 778 26.19 21.51 13.82
CA THR A 778 27.32 22.41 13.58
C THR A 778 28.62 21.85 14.18
N GLY A 779 29.72 21.98 13.45
CA GLY A 779 31.03 21.53 13.92
C GLY A 779 31.11 20.03 14.22
N SER A 780 31.35 19.68 15.49
CA SER A 780 31.50 18.30 15.97
C SER A 780 30.28 17.82 16.79
N ASP A 781 29.17 18.53 16.73
CA ASP A 781 27.95 18.16 17.46
C ASP A 781 27.26 16.96 16.80
N THR A 782 26.63 16.13 17.63
CA THR A 782 25.95 14.89 17.25
C THR A 782 24.61 14.80 17.96
N LEU A 783 23.58 14.36 17.23
CA LEU A 783 22.27 14.08 17.81
C LEU A 783 22.30 12.79 18.66
N GLY A 784 21.42 12.70 19.65
CA GLY A 784 21.29 11.53 20.54
C GLY A 784 20.30 10.48 20.05
N TRP A 785 20.01 9.45 20.84
CA TRP A 785 19.12 8.35 20.48
C TRP A 785 17.69 8.78 20.17
N PHE A 786 17.20 9.84 20.82
CA PHE A 786 15.77 10.10 20.89
C PHE A 786 15.32 11.37 20.16
N ASN A 787 16.20 12.08 19.44
CA ASN A 787 15.79 13.23 18.65
C ASN A 787 16.45 13.34 17.26
N SER A 788 15.68 13.80 16.28
CA SER A 788 16.10 13.96 14.88
C SER A 788 16.36 15.40 14.44
N VAL A 789 15.98 16.36 15.28
CA VAL A 789 16.21 17.79 15.10
C VAL A 789 16.91 18.38 16.34
N THR A 790 17.62 19.49 16.19
CA THR A 790 18.35 20.17 17.27
C THR A 790 17.43 20.99 18.18
N GLU A 791 16.22 21.34 17.74
CA GLU A 791 15.20 21.97 18.57
C GLU A 791 13.78 21.71 18.01
N GLN A 792 12.77 21.59 18.87
CA GLN A 792 11.35 21.56 18.47
C GLN A 792 10.45 22.03 19.61
N LEU A 793 9.18 22.33 19.30
CA LEU A 793 8.13 22.40 20.33
C LEU A 793 7.87 21.00 20.88
N PHE A 794 7.40 20.89 22.12
CA PHE A 794 7.13 19.59 22.73
C PHE A 794 6.13 18.77 21.90
N ALA A 795 6.64 17.79 21.16
CA ALA A 795 5.93 16.96 20.21
C ALA A 795 6.67 15.63 20.00
N GLU A 796 6.04 14.68 19.33
CA GLU A 796 6.67 13.43 18.93
C GLU A 796 7.72 13.66 17.83
N ASP A 797 8.92 13.14 18.03
CA ASP A 797 9.99 13.20 17.04
C ASP A 797 9.69 12.28 15.83
N GLU A 798 9.73 12.84 14.62
CA GLU A 798 9.32 12.13 13.40
C GLU A 798 10.16 10.90 13.06
N VAL A 799 11.39 10.78 13.58
CA VAL A 799 12.26 9.61 13.36
C VAL A 799 12.22 8.67 14.56
N SER A 800 12.46 9.19 15.77
CA SER A 800 12.60 8.35 16.96
C SER A 800 11.26 7.89 17.55
N GLY A 801 10.17 8.63 17.32
CA GLY A 801 8.87 8.42 17.96
C GLY A 801 8.82 8.86 19.43
N MET A 802 9.88 9.49 19.95
CA MET A 802 9.93 9.95 21.34
C MET A 802 9.46 11.41 21.45
N SER A 803 8.59 11.70 22.42
CA SER A 803 8.12 13.07 22.62
C SER A 803 9.16 13.91 23.38
N TRP A 804 9.57 15.03 22.80
CA TRP A 804 10.47 16.00 23.43
C TRP A 804 10.30 17.41 22.85
N GLY A 805 10.85 18.41 23.53
CA GLY A 805 10.95 19.77 23.00
C GLY A 805 10.60 20.87 24.01
N LEU A 806 10.56 22.10 23.51
CA LEU A 806 10.21 23.30 24.25
C LEU A 806 8.72 23.28 24.64
N ILE A 807 8.44 23.44 25.93
CA ILE A 807 7.10 23.59 26.47
C ILE A 807 6.80 25.09 26.58
N ASP A 808 6.16 25.63 25.55
CA ASP A 808 5.67 27.01 25.53
C ASP A 808 4.46 27.14 24.59
N ASP A 809 3.76 28.27 24.65
CA ASP A 809 2.62 28.56 23.80
C ASP A 809 3.08 28.94 22.38
N PRO A 810 2.69 28.18 21.34
CA PRO A 810 3.13 28.43 19.96
C PRO A 810 2.37 29.57 19.28
N THR A 811 1.43 30.24 19.95
CA THR A 811 0.53 31.23 19.32
C THR A 811 1.15 32.60 19.07
N ASP A 812 2.45 32.79 19.31
CA ASP A 812 3.07 34.09 19.08
C ASP A 812 3.01 34.47 17.60
N LYS A 813 2.17 35.45 17.29
CA LYS A 813 2.20 36.15 16.01
C LYS A 813 3.32 37.15 16.12
N HIS A 814 4.47 36.75 15.61
CA HIS A 814 5.61 37.59 15.30
C HIS A 814 5.18 39.04 14.99
N ASN A 815 5.75 40.03 15.69
CA ASN A 815 5.45 41.45 15.47
C ASN A 815 6.17 41.98 14.19
N GLY A 816 6.18 41.16 13.12
CA GLY A 816 7.00 41.24 11.91
C GLY A 816 7.12 39.87 11.22
N SER A 817 7.80 39.77 10.09
CA SER A 817 8.11 38.48 9.43
C SER A 817 9.29 37.80 10.12
N ALA A 818 9.19 36.49 10.42
CA ALA A 818 10.30 35.66 10.90
C ALA A 818 11.56 35.88 10.05
N LEU A 819 12.68 36.16 10.71
CA LEU A 819 13.97 36.37 10.02
C LEU A 819 14.59 35.03 9.54
N SER A 820 14.06 33.87 9.98
CA SER A 820 14.64 32.52 9.81
C SER A 820 13.70 31.39 10.32
N GLY A 821 14.13 30.12 10.21
CA GLY A 821 13.38 28.91 10.58
C GLY A 821 13.38 28.50 12.06
N GLY A 822 13.88 29.34 12.97
CA GLY A 822 13.89 29.07 14.41
C GLY A 822 12.49 29.13 15.06
N ILE A 823 12.37 28.60 16.28
CA ILE A 823 11.06 28.43 16.96
C ILE A 823 10.74 29.65 17.82
N TYR A 824 9.77 30.46 17.41
CA TYR A 824 9.29 31.65 18.15
C TYR A 824 8.01 31.30 18.91
N THR A 825 8.00 31.55 20.23
CA THR A 825 6.87 31.24 21.11
C THR A 825 6.45 32.43 21.94
N ALA A 826 5.29 32.32 22.60
CA ALA A 826 4.67 33.43 23.31
C ALA A 826 5.53 33.95 24.46
N ASN A 827 6.49 33.19 24.98
CA ASN A 827 7.35 33.63 26.07
C ASN A 827 8.85 33.60 25.74
N THR A 828 9.28 32.90 24.68
CA THR A 828 10.70 32.74 24.35
C THR A 828 11.00 32.85 22.85
N TRP A 829 12.11 33.49 22.49
CA TRP A 829 12.57 33.61 21.11
C TRP A 829 13.99 33.06 20.93
N PRO A 830 14.35 32.58 19.73
CA PRO A 830 15.74 32.33 19.38
C PRO A 830 16.47 33.67 19.20
N ASN A 831 17.79 33.71 19.41
CA ASN A 831 18.58 34.91 19.20
C ASN A 831 18.53 35.38 17.74
N GLU A 832 17.79 36.45 17.48
CA GLU A 832 17.61 37.05 16.15
C GLU A 832 18.91 37.65 15.56
N ALA A 833 19.92 37.89 16.40
CA ALA A 833 21.22 38.44 16.01
C ALA A 833 22.30 37.38 15.78
N ALA A 834 21.96 36.08 15.85
CA ALA A 834 22.89 35.01 15.53
C ALA A 834 23.33 35.07 14.05
N PRO A 835 24.56 34.64 13.70
CA PRO A 835 24.87 34.32 12.31
C PRO A 835 23.85 33.27 11.82
N GLY A 836 23.47 33.28 10.54
CA GLY A 836 22.52 32.30 9.98
C GLY A 836 22.94 30.83 10.18
N ASP A 837 22.15 29.90 9.64
CA ASP A 837 22.37 28.43 9.70
C ASP A 837 23.86 28.02 9.80
N GLY A 838 24.19 27.15 10.75
CA GLY A 838 25.56 26.70 11.03
C GLY A 838 26.27 27.38 12.21
N ALA A 839 25.55 28.15 13.03
CA ALA A 839 26.11 28.80 14.21
C ALA A 839 26.53 27.77 15.27
N ASN A 840 27.72 27.95 15.86
CA ASN A 840 28.18 27.07 16.94
C ASN A 840 27.19 27.11 18.13
N LYS A 841 26.86 25.95 18.73
CA LYS A 841 25.95 25.84 19.90
C LYS A 841 26.26 26.77 21.07
N ASN A 842 27.52 27.21 21.20
CA ASN A 842 27.90 28.15 22.26
C ASN A 842 27.49 29.60 21.95
N VAL A 843 27.12 29.91 20.70
CA VAL A 843 26.78 31.26 20.20
C VAL A 843 25.28 31.36 19.88
N SER A 844 24.66 30.27 19.44
CA SER A 844 23.20 30.09 19.39
C SER A 844 22.62 30.10 20.82
N PHE A 845 21.49 30.78 21.04
CA PHE A 845 20.77 30.74 22.32
C PHE A 845 19.30 31.11 22.18
N ARG A 846 18.46 30.50 23.03
CA ARG A 846 17.06 30.86 23.27
C ARG A 846 16.95 31.80 24.46
N TYR A 847 16.12 32.83 24.36
CA TYR A 847 15.91 33.78 25.44
C TYR A 847 14.45 34.04 25.78
N THR A 848 14.18 34.42 27.04
CA THR A 848 12.84 34.88 27.47
C THR A 848 12.56 36.31 26.96
N LYS A 849 11.46 36.49 26.22
CA LYS A 849 11.17 37.71 25.46
C LYS A 849 10.78 38.91 26.34
N ASN A 850 10.69 40.11 25.79
CA ASN A 850 10.28 41.34 26.50
C ASN A 850 11.17 41.70 27.71
N GLN A 851 12.48 41.46 27.65
CA GLN A 851 13.47 41.70 28.71
C GLN A 851 13.49 43.15 29.28
N TYR A 852 12.83 44.09 28.62
CA TYR A 852 12.69 45.49 29.06
C TYR A 852 11.41 45.75 29.88
N GLU A 853 10.46 44.81 29.91
CA GLU A 853 9.20 44.89 30.65
C GLU A 853 9.36 44.33 32.08
N SER A 854 8.60 44.87 33.03
CA SER A 854 8.65 44.47 34.45
C SER A 854 7.47 43.56 34.82
N ASN A 855 7.62 42.75 35.88
CA ASN A 855 6.60 41.84 36.42
C ASN A 855 6.18 40.68 35.49
N ILE A 856 7.08 40.22 34.63
CA ILE A 856 6.89 39.00 33.84
C ILE A 856 7.63 37.85 34.51
N ASP A 857 6.97 36.71 34.70
CA ASP A 857 7.61 35.50 35.16
C ASP A 857 8.54 34.94 34.06
N ARG A 858 9.83 34.83 34.35
CA ARG A 858 10.84 34.40 33.38
C ARG A 858 11.14 32.93 33.56
N HIS A 859 10.68 32.12 32.60
CA HIS A 859 10.97 30.69 32.59
C HIS A 859 11.20 30.17 31.16
N ILE A 860 12.00 29.11 31.08
CA ILE A 860 12.12 28.25 29.90
C ILE A 860 11.88 26.83 30.41
N ASN A 861 11.11 26.02 29.69
CA ASN A 861 10.83 24.64 30.07
C ASN A 861 11.03 23.71 28.85
N TYR A 862 11.74 22.59 29.03
CA TYR A 862 11.82 21.53 28.01
C TYR A 862 11.35 20.20 28.58
N GLY A 863 10.53 19.47 27.84
CA GLY A 863 10.08 18.12 28.19
C GLY A 863 10.83 17.07 27.37
N PHE A 864 11.06 15.90 27.98
CA PHE A 864 11.74 14.76 27.37
C PHE A 864 11.11 13.44 27.84
N THR A 865 10.75 12.58 26.90
CA THR A 865 10.40 11.19 27.20
C THR A 865 11.69 10.39 27.31
N LEU A 866 11.91 9.72 28.44
CA LEU A 866 13.15 9.00 28.76
C LEU A 866 12.79 7.74 29.56
N PRO A 867 13.39 6.57 29.28
CA PRO A 867 13.22 5.42 30.16
C PRO A 867 13.63 5.72 31.62
N ASP A 868 13.08 4.97 32.56
CA ASP A 868 13.43 5.12 33.97
C ASP A 868 14.91 4.81 34.21
N GLY A 869 15.65 5.75 34.79
CA GLY A 869 17.10 5.62 34.94
C GLY A 869 17.79 6.88 35.43
N THR A 870 19.11 6.82 35.54
CA THR A 870 19.94 7.96 35.94
C THR A 870 20.59 8.62 34.72
N TYR A 871 20.51 9.94 34.65
CA TYR A 871 20.98 10.73 33.53
C TYR A 871 21.87 11.88 33.99
N THR A 872 22.86 12.21 33.17
CA THR A 872 23.66 13.43 33.32
C THR A 872 23.12 14.48 32.36
N VAL A 873 22.84 15.69 32.86
CA VAL A 873 22.37 16.83 32.09
C VAL A 873 23.47 17.88 32.04
N GLU A 874 23.96 18.17 30.84
CA GLU A 874 24.90 19.25 30.55
C GLU A 874 24.16 20.40 29.85
N MET A 875 24.48 21.64 30.20
CA MET A 875 23.84 22.84 29.66
C MET A 875 24.79 24.04 29.69
N SER A 876 24.48 25.10 28.95
CA SER A 876 25.25 26.35 28.97
C SER A 876 24.35 27.56 28.86
N PHE A 877 24.76 28.67 29.49
CA PHE A 877 24.05 29.95 29.49
C PHE A 877 24.97 31.09 29.09
N ARG A 878 24.37 32.19 28.60
CA ARG A 878 25.11 33.40 28.23
C ARG A 878 24.40 34.68 28.68
N ASP A 879 25.16 35.74 28.93
CA ASP A 879 24.60 37.07 29.21
C ASP A 879 25.14 38.14 28.24
N PRO A 880 24.78 38.09 26.95
CA PRO A 880 25.27 39.05 25.96
C PRO A 880 24.71 40.47 26.19
N TRP A 881 23.62 40.61 26.95
CA TRP A 881 22.91 41.88 27.15
C TRP A 881 23.01 42.43 28.58
N GLY A 882 23.70 41.75 29.50
CA GLY A 882 23.87 42.17 30.89
C GLY A 882 22.61 42.03 31.75
N CYS A 883 21.66 41.19 31.34
CA CYS A 883 20.32 41.05 31.91
C CYS A 883 19.86 39.61 32.14
N SER A 884 20.77 38.63 32.02
CA SER A 884 20.50 37.21 32.25
C SER A 884 21.54 36.62 33.21
N LYS A 885 21.40 36.90 34.51
CA LYS A 885 22.32 36.40 35.55
C LYS A 885 21.72 35.30 36.41
N ASN A 886 22.58 34.43 36.92
CA ASN A 886 22.29 33.44 37.95
C ASN A 886 21.07 32.52 37.68
N PRO A 887 20.89 31.94 36.47
CA PRO A 887 19.83 30.98 36.26
C PRO A 887 20.00 29.74 37.17
N SER A 888 18.89 29.11 37.53
CA SER A 888 18.84 27.85 38.27
C SER A 888 17.95 26.87 37.51
N VAL A 889 18.26 25.58 37.63
CA VAL A 889 17.64 24.51 36.83
C VAL A 889 17.12 23.43 37.74
N TYR A 890 15.85 23.10 37.55
CA TYR A 890 15.14 22.08 38.29
C TYR A 890 14.66 20.99 37.32
N ALA A 891 14.59 19.75 37.79
CA ALA A 891 13.84 18.69 37.16
C ALA A 891 12.43 18.65 37.75
N ASN A 892 11.39 18.51 36.90
CA ASN A 892 10.00 18.24 37.28
C ASN A 892 9.47 19.18 38.39
N MET A 893 9.75 20.48 38.25
CA MET A 893 9.39 21.51 39.24
C MET A 893 7.89 21.52 39.53
N GLY A 894 7.51 21.58 40.80
CA GLY A 894 6.12 21.55 41.26
C GLY A 894 5.51 20.15 41.39
N THR A 895 6.27 19.09 41.10
CA THR A 895 5.82 17.69 41.25
C THR A 895 6.44 17.01 42.47
N ALA A 896 6.00 15.79 42.77
CA ALA A 896 6.60 14.96 43.82
C ALA A 896 8.06 14.55 43.53
N ASN A 897 8.49 14.66 42.27
CA ASN A 897 9.82 14.28 41.78
C ASN A 897 10.73 15.51 41.55
N GLU A 898 10.38 16.69 42.10
CA GLU A 898 11.19 17.90 41.94
C GLU A 898 12.62 17.71 42.45
N THR A 899 13.61 18.02 41.61
CA THR A 899 15.04 17.94 41.97
C THR A 899 15.79 19.16 41.47
N LEU A 900 16.61 19.81 42.32
CA LEU A 900 17.50 20.89 41.90
C LEU A 900 18.73 20.29 41.18
N ILE A 901 18.90 20.60 39.89
CA ILE A 901 20.03 20.12 39.08
C ILE A 901 21.24 21.03 39.24
N ALA A 902 21.04 22.35 39.12
CA ALA A 902 22.09 23.35 39.24
C ALA A 902 21.52 24.70 39.72
N GLN A 903 22.31 25.47 40.48
CA GLN A 903 21.88 26.75 41.06
C GLN A 903 22.92 27.84 40.80
N ASN A 904 22.47 29.08 40.57
CA ASN A 904 23.32 30.25 40.33
C ASN A 904 24.38 29.98 39.24
N CYS A 905 23.92 29.40 38.13
CA CYS A 905 24.75 29.01 37.01
C CYS A 905 25.52 30.19 36.42
N ALA A 906 26.76 29.92 35.98
CA ALA A 906 27.56 30.88 35.23
C ALA A 906 26.91 31.17 33.86
N THR A 907 27.03 32.41 33.40
CA THR A 907 26.43 32.89 32.14
C THR A 907 27.48 33.44 31.17
N ASP A 908 28.67 32.82 31.20
CA ASP A 908 29.84 33.14 30.37
C ASP A 908 30.03 32.14 29.20
N GLY A 909 29.08 31.22 29.00
CA GLY A 909 29.13 30.16 28.01
C GLY A 909 29.81 28.86 28.48
N SER A 910 30.28 28.78 29.72
CA SER A 910 30.84 27.55 30.28
C SER A 910 29.79 26.44 30.45
N ALA A 911 30.22 25.19 30.28
CA ALA A 911 29.37 24.03 30.49
C ALA A 911 29.07 23.83 31.98
N ILE A 912 27.81 23.54 32.28
CA ILE A 912 27.29 23.24 33.62
C ILE A 912 26.67 21.85 33.57
N THR A 913 26.99 21.02 34.55
CA THR A 913 26.55 19.63 34.59
C THR A 913 25.86 19.31 35.91
N GLY A 914 24.78 18.52 35.86
CA GLY A 914 24.14 17.92 37.03
C GLY A 914 23.59 16.53 36.70
N THR A 915 23.08 15.83 37.71
CA THR A 915 22.54 14.47 37.58
C THR A 915 21.08 14.45 38.00
N VAL A 916 20.26 13.66 37.32
CA VAL A 916 18.83 13.48 37.61
C VAL A 916 18.44 12.00 37.49
N THR A 917 17.55 11.54 38.36
CA THR A 917 16.91 10.22 38.23
C THR A 917 15.50 10.41 37.66
N VAL A 918 15.24 9.79 36.51
CA VAL A 918 13.94 9.79 35.84
C VAL A 918 13.13 8.60 36.33
N THR A 919 11.87 8.85 36.68
CA THR A 919 10.89 7.82 37.07
C THR A 919 9.55 8.14 36.42
N GLY A 920 8.86 7.12 35.90
CA GLY A 920 7.62 7.29 35.15
C GLY A 920 7.81 7.78 33.71
N GLY A 921 8.98 7.58 33.12
CA GLY A 921 9.18 7.77 31.68
C GLY A 921 9.39 9.21 31.19
N TYR A 922 9.45 10.20 32.09
CA TYR A 922 9.37 11.62 31.73
C TYR A 922 10.28 12.54 32.56
N LEU A 923 10.91 13.50 31.90
CA LEU A 923 11.74 14.55 32.48
C LEU A 923 11.35 15.92 31.92
N GLU A 924 11.00 16.85 32.80
CA GLU A 924 10.89 18.27 32.48
C GLU A 924 12.05 19.05 33.10
N LEU A 925 12.79 19.80 32.28
CA LEU A 925 13.82 20.72 32.72
C LEU A 925 13.23 22.14 32.82
N ASN A 926 13.23 22.69 34.03
CA ASN A 926 12.67 23.98 34.37
C ASN A 926 13.78 24.99 34.70
N PHE A 927 13.97 25.97 33.81
CA PHE A 927 14.95 27.03 33.96
C PHE A 927 14.30 28.27 34.59
N ARG A 928 14.90 28.81 35.66
CA ARG A 928 14.37 29.96 36.42
C ARG A 928 15.48 30.98 36.70
N SER A 929 15.15 32.28 36.66
CA SER A 929 16.04 33.35 37.12
C SER A 929 15.23 34.49 37.72
N ALA A 930 15.83 35.20 38.69
CA ALA A 930 15.30 36.45 39.22
C ALA A 930 15.72 37.69 38.40
N ASP A 931 16.55 37.51 37.37
CA ASP A 931 16.96 38.58 36.45
C ASP A 931 15.93 38.79 35.34
N LYS A 932 16.16 39.80 34.49
CA LYS A 932 15.20 40.26 33.49
C LYS A 932 15.04 39.31 32.30
N ALA A 933 15.99 38.40 32.09
CA ALA A 933 15.98 37.38 31.04
C ALA A 933 16.68 36.09 31.49
N ILE A 934 16.50 35.03 30.71
CA ILE A 934 17.30 33.79 30.75
C ILE A 934 17.74 33.56 29.31
N ASN A 935 19.04 33.37 29.05
CA ASN A 935 19.52 32.95 27.74
C ASN A 935 20.22 31.58 27.86
N LEU A 936 19.63 30.56 27.23
CA LEU A 936 20.06 29.17 27.25
C LEU A 936 20.67 28.81 25.89
N ASN A 937 21.90 28.28 25.89
CA ASN A 937 22.64 27.94 24.67
C ASN A 937 22.34 26.53 24.16
N TYR A 938 22.44 25.51 25.02
CA TYR A 938 22.20 24.11 24.64
C TYR A 938 21.83 23.25 25.84
N ILE A 939 21.31 22.06 25.57
CA ILE A 939 21.07 20.97 26.54
C ILE A 939 21.63 19.68 25.95
N ILE A 940 22.36 18.91 26.74
CA ILE A 940 22.79 17.54 26.38
C ILE A 940 22.43 16.59 27.51
N ILE A 941 21.67 15.55 27.20
CA ILE A 941 21.26 14.51 28.16
C ILE A 941 22.02 13.23 27.82
N ARG A 942 22.74 12.68 28.79
CA ARG A 942 23.53 11.44 28.66
C ARG A 942 23.05 10.38 29.63
N PHE A 943 23.21 9.12 29.24
CA PHE A 943 22.98 7.99 30.14
C PHE A 943 24.11 7.92 31.16
N ALA A 944 23.81 8.00 32.46
CA ALA A 944 24.86 7.99 33.49
C ALA A 944 25.50 6.59 33.66
N ASP A 945 24.69 5.53 33.48
CA ASP A 945 25.09 4.13 33.69
C ASP A 945 24.99 3.29 32.39
N GLY A 946 24.98 3.94 31.22
CA GLY A 946 24.58 3.33 29.95
C GLY A 946 23.06 3.32 29.76
N MET A 947 22.57 2.96 28.57
CA MET A 947 21.15 3.03 28.23
C MET A 947 20.30 2.22 29.23
N PRO A 948 19.36 2.85 29.96
CA PRO A 948 18.55 2.14 30.94
C PRO A 948 17.48 1.32 30.23
N TYR A 949 17.57 0.00 30.38
CA TYR A 949 16.51 -0.92 29.93
C TYR A 949 15.50 -1.14 31.06
N THR A 950 14.21 -1.00 30.75
CA THR A 950 13.12 -1.42 31.65
C THR A 950 13.23 -2.92 31.90
N GLN A 951 13.74 -3.29 33.09
CA GLN A 951 13.90 -4.66 33.59
C GLN A 951 14.62 -5.65 32.63
N ARG A 952 15.74 -6.23 33.10
CA ARG A 952 15.97 -7.66 32.84
C ARG A 952 14.82 -8.42 33.50
N GLY A 953 13.71 -8.54 32.78
CA GLY A 953 12.50 -9.19 33.24
C GLY A 953 12.76 -10.68 33.34
N MET A 954 13.24 -11.11 34.50
CA MET A 954 13.30 -12.51 34.90
C MET A 954 11.94 -13.18 34.71
N ARG A 955 11.87 -13.96 33.63
CA ARG A 955 11.45 -15.36 33.62
C ARG A 955 11.92 -15.92 32.28
N GLY A 956 12.81 -16.89 32.35
CA GLY A 956 13.26 -17.67 31.20
C GLY A 956 14.62 -17.22 30.66
N ASP A 957 15.70 -17.44 31.42
CA ASP A 957 16.99 -17.77 30.81
C ASP A 957 17.92 -18.62 31.74
N ILE A 958 18.30 -19.85 31.35
CA ILE A 958 19.30 -20.69 32.05
C ILE A 958 20.73 -20.11 31.93
N ASP A 959 20.98 -19.29 30.92
CA ASP A 959 22.30 -18.81 30.54
C ASP A 959 22.66 -17.40 31.10
N LEU A 960 21.68 -16.65 31.61
CA LEU A 960 21.87 -15.32 32.19
C LEU A 960 21.90 -15.25 33.72
N ASP A 961 21.27 -16.17 34.45
CA ASP A 961 21.31 -16.19 35.94
C ASP A 961 22.39 -17.13 36.52
N GLY A 962 22.90 -18.06 35.70
CA GLY A 962 23.96 -19.00 36.05
C GLY A 962 23.58 -20.06 37.09
N ALA A 963 22.29 -20.26 37.38
CA ALA A 963 21.80 -21.15 38.43
C ALA A 963 20.83 -22.22 37.90
N ILE A 964 21.19 -23.50 38.03
CA ILE A 964 20.29 -24.63 37.74
C ILE A 964 19.48 -24.97 38.99
N THR A 965 18.15 -24.98 38.88
CA THR A 965 17.22 -25.39 39.94
C THR A 965 16.71 -26.84 39.74
N PRO A 966 16.15 -27.48 40.79
CA PRO A 966 15.55 -28.82 40.65
C PRO A 966 14.39 -28.90 39.65
N LYS A 967 13.76 -27.75 39.34
CA LYS A 967 12.62 -27.67 38.43
C LYS A 967 13.07 -27.72 36.98
N ASP A 968 14.20 -27.07 36.66
CA ASP A 968 14.81 -27.05 35.33
C ASP A 968 15.35 -28.44 34.98
N THR A 969 16.02 -29.10 35.94
CA THR A 969 16.48 -30.49 35.78
C THR A 969 15.33 -31.47 35.56
N ALA A 970 14.19 -31.29 36.25
CA ALA A 970 13.03 -32.17 36.08
C ALA A 970 12.37 -32.03 34.70
N ALA A 971 12.46 -30.84 34.07
CA ALA A 971 11.98 -30.59 32.72
C ALA A 971 12.94 -31.12 31.63
N LEU A 972 14.25 -31.09 31.87
CA LEU A 972 15.30 -31.51 30.93
C LEU A 972 15.56 -33.02 30.90
N LEU A 973 15.43 -33.72 32.04
CA LEU A 973 15.80 -35.13 32.19
C LEU A 973 15.12 -36.10 31.21
N PRO A 974 13.82 -35.95 30.86
CA PRO A 974 13.15 -36.84 29.91
C PRO A 974 13.67 -36.71 28.47
N ALA A 975 13.99 -35.49 28.02
CA ALA A 975 14.50 -35.22 26.67
C ALA A 975 15.93 -35.75 26.48
N LEU A 976 16.77 -35.61 27.51
CA LEU A 976 18.13 -36.17 27.56
C LEU A 976 18.16 -37.70 27.48
N MET A 977 17.19 -38.37 28.09
CA MET A 977 17.12 -39.84 28.12
C MET A 977 16.57 -40.44 26.81
N SER A 978 16.01 -39.61 25.92
CA SER A 978 15.29 -40.05 24.72
C SER A 978 15.79 -39.46 23.40
N GLU A 979 16.79 -38.56 23.42
CA GLU A 979 17.30 -37.82 22.25
C GLU A 979 16.20 -37.07 21.47
N GLN A 980 15.13 -36.63 22.15
CA GLN A 980 14.00 -35.92 21.55
C GLN A 980 14.11 -34.40 21.71
N THR A 981 13.62 -33.67 20.71
CA THR A 981 13.40 -32.21 20.78
C THR A 981 12.37 -31.88 21.87
N LEU A 982 12.58 -30.82 22.65
CA LEU A 982 11.67 -30.42 23.74
C LEU A 982 10.33 -29.92 23.18
N THR A 983 9.22 -30.23 23.85
CA THR A 983 7.95 -29.50 23.65
C THR A 983 8.05 -28.08 24.19
N TRP A 984 7.21 -27.13 23.76
CA TRP A 984 7.25 -25.75 24.29
C TRP A 984 7.07 -25.71 25.80
N GLU A 985 6.14 -26.47 26.39
CA GLU A 985 5.96 -26.49 27.85
C GLU A 985 7.21 -26.99 28.58
N GLN A 986 7.97 -27.89 27.95
CA GLN A 986 9.24 -28.36 28.48
C GLN A 986 10.36 -27.35 28.24
N GLY A 987 10.52 -26.80 27.05
CA GLY A 987 11.53 -25.78 26.72
C GLY A 987 11.33 -24.48 27.50
N TYR A 988 10.08 -24.07 27.72
CA TYR A 988 9.69 -22.93 28.55
C TYR A 988 9.89 -23.20 30.06
N ALA A 989 9.69 -24.44 30.51
CA ALA A 989 9.95 -24.82 31.90
C ALA A 989 11.43 -25.15 32.19
N ALA A 990 12.18 -25.53 31.15
CA ALA A 990 13.59 -25.93 31.16
C ALA A 990 14.53 -24.82 30.73
N ASP A 991 14.00 -23.75 30.16
CA ASP A 991 14.72 -22.53 29.88
C ASP A 991 15.81 -22.63 28.79
N VAL A 992 15.49 -23.30 27.67
CA VAL A 992 16.43 -23.61 26.56
C VAL A 992 16.30 -22.63 25.39
N HIS A 993 17.36 -22.48 24.58
CA HIS A 993 17.42 -21.61 23.39
C HIS A 993 16.19 -21.74 22.47
N THR A 994 15.88 -20.67 21.73
CA THR A 994 14.66 -20.53 20.88
C THR A 994 14.50 -21.58 19.76
N ASP A 995 15.52 -22.40 19.53
CA ASP A 995 15.49 -23.54 18.61
C ASP A 995 15.03 -24.86 19.27
N PHE A 996 14.76 -24.85 20.58
CA PHE A 996 14.32 -25.98 21.40
C PHE A 996 15.26 -27.20 21.34
N SER A 997 16.52 -26.98 20.98
CA SER A 997 17.57 -27.98 20.89
C SER A 997 18.54 -27.85 22.05
N LEU A 998 19.02 -28.98 22.59
CA LEU A 998 20.02 -28.99 23.65
C LEU A 998 21.41 -28.79 23.06
N ASP A 999 22.14 -27.78 23.51
CA ASP A 999 23.50 -27.51 23.05
C ASP A 999 24.58 -28.06 23.99
N THR A 1000 25.85 -27.88 23.63
CA THR A 1000 26.97 -28.40 24.44
C THR A 1000 27.10 -27.70 25.80
N ARG A 1001 26.63 -26.45 25.92
CA ARG A 1001 26.67 -25.62 27.12
C ARG A 1001 25.56 -26.03 28.09
N ASP A 1002 24.35 -26.27 27.61
CA ASP A 1002 23.21 -26.82 28.37
C ASP A 1002 23.61 -28.15 29.04
N LEU A 1003 24.20 -29.04 28.24
CA LEU A 1003 24.68 -30.34 28.69
C LEU A 1003 25.81 -30.22 29.72
N THR A 1004 26.66 -29.20 29.61
CA THR A 1004 27.80 -28.98 30.51
C THR A 1004 27.36 -28.42 31.87
N LEU A 1005 26.41 -27.47 31.87
CA LEU A 1005 25.85 -26.89 33.09
C LEU A 1005 25.03 -27.94 33.87
N LEU A 1006 24.18 -28.69 33.17
CA LEU A 1006 23.40 -29.77 33.78
C LEU A 1006 24.28 -30.88 34.37
N LYS A 1007 25.35 -31.26 33.66
CA LYS A 1007 26.33 -32.23 34.14
C LYS A 1007 27.07 -31.73 35.39
N ARG A 1008 27.40 -30.44 35.48
CA ARG A 1008 28.01 -29.85 36.68
C ARG A 1008 27.06 -29.92 37.87
N TRP A 1009 25.78 -29.60 37.68
CA TRP A 1009 24.79 -29.69 38.75
C TRP A 1009 24.64 -31.13 39.27
N LEU A 1010 24.44 -32.11 38.37
CA LEU A 1010 24.30 -33.54 38.73
C LEU A 1010 25.52 -34.14 39.46
N LEU A 1011 26.72 -33.54 39.30
CA LEU A 1011 27.94 -33.98 39.99
C LEU A 1011 28.13 -33.30 41.37
N HIS A 1012 27.38 -32.24 41.65
CA HIS A 1012 27.48 -31.43 42.87
C HIS A 1012 26.21 -31.47 43.76
N SER A 1013 25.08 -31.95 43.23
CA SER A 1013 23.86 -32.37 43.95
C SER A 1013 23.96 -33.83 44.38
#